data_AF-A0A5A7RY77-F1
#
_entry.id   AF-A0A5A7RY77-F1
#
_cell.length_a   1.000
_cell.length_b   1.000
_cell.length_c   1.000
_cell.angle_alpha   90.00
_cell.angle_beta   90.00
_cell.angle_gamma   90.00
#
_symmetry.space_group_name_H-M   'P 1'
#
loop_
_entity.id
_entity.type
_entity.pdbx_description
1 polymer ?
#
loop_
_entity_poly.entity_id
_entity_poly.type
_entity_poly.pdbx_seq_one_letter_code
_entity_poly.pdbx_strand_id
1 'polypeptide(L)'
;MARKGMGVVIVAIIFAYGVAFTTTSLPYGKIIFVDDDFTNDPSNHKWNTIQAGIDDAEDGDIIYVFDGNYVESLFINKEIKIIGDGNVVVDGGWDDGVIGVIADNVSIENLKIENGQFGVFVNHNNFTLKNCEVHECENGLFLQGDNASIENCTFYSNIENSVNIIGKNVTLDNCSFHSSTNAIVVEGENISFRKCTVYECDWGIITEYSSDIEIYNGSFYNIENKSVWIKYSNNISISYTAINDTFCGIWLMNVSNSSIIFSMFNLNKIGIKLQNSQINEIRDCNFIGNIGYGIYAENSFNNTIHHNNFIDNGINAYDNGINKWNTSIGNYWHDYDGIDENEDGIGDTPYEIGINKNNDKKPLMNRIEHPPLFVWVSDELTSSTPGWNIDHFDDIQNAVDAVAEGGSIYVYWGSYGGVEINKGINIIAEENTLINSDEDGLLISSDNVTVKNFLISADENGIKIMNSCDVIIEKCNVTQSNFGLYAVNSINCSISNSNFYENIKGICLFNSSKISIFHCRIYNNSYFGVEISHGSVNNQISDCHIENNGNYGVYITQNSNGNKIYHNNFVNNSAYDICDNEWGSTYEHVLGNYWSDYKGEDLYHGKNRDIPGRDGIGDTPYEIEGGEMDAYPLMQEIILSPKRLTPEEIDNKWALICVSANDFPGWDQYQFNITETQPIDGLAWQEFIPNCDFIYYVDFSLETPAGAGPVNISIRTSPNDPSTSIFNCTWQPDAGFYEWTLPININITPGNPYYFVIECSPMDQYNMGGDIAPVNPNGGESNLNTSIPGWNWYFGVYGRLPNMDGFPAQGLQAYYILKANGYRDDHIIFMLWHDNDSNISIYGGHNDLLGPPPKIGGPNEPPEIDYDHNTSLSSGVNNWYELLQYNVNWLASNVGPDDEVLIYLVNHGNYNNTTKKGVFCFEDGSPDLFEDVFDGWIDNISCKRMTILIDTCFSGDFIDAPIDSGFDSGIDDETNRILVSAAGDCVGWYYPLSSEDNWAGSFFFHPFFEKINRGESIRDAYDYACSYVPLGESENVSELQNPQIIDNIGDSSSYTFLPSGEEEYYCITHSYTADGIYIVNLTVIDNEGNTGSYERQINCFKYSSCCRL
;
A
#
# COMPACT_ATOMS: atom_id res chain seq x y z
N MET A 1 0.26 -72.13 54.86
CA MET A 1 1.28 -73.06 54.29
C MET A 1 1.17 -73.00 52.77
N ALA A 2 2.27 -73.17 52.02
CA ALA A 2 2.33 -73.11 50.54
C ALA A 2 2.02 -71.74 49.88
N ARG A 3 2.89 -70.74 50.10
CA ARG A 3 3.34 -69.72 49.11
C ARG A 3 4.50 -68.90 49.73
N LYS A 4 5.70 -69.49 49.77
CA LYS A 4 6.98 -68.79 50.01
C LYS A 4 8.02 -69.36 49.05
N GLY A 5 8.84 -68.49 48.45
CA GLY A 5 9.93 -68.87 47.54
C GLY A 5 9.66 -68.59 46.05
N MET A 6 9.55 -67.32 45.66
CA MET A 6 9.70 -66.90 44.24
C MET A 6 10.21 -65.45 44.04
N GLY A 7 10.94 -64.88 45.01
CA GLY A 7 11.48 -63.51 44.93
C GLY A 7 12.92 -63.39 44.39
N VAL A 8 13.65 -64.49 44.18
CA VAL A 8 15.11 -64.49 43.91
C VAL A 8 15.44 -64.91 42.46
N VAL A 9 14.56 -64.61 41.51
CA VAL A 9 14.68 -65.10 40.11
C VAL A 9 14.56 -63.99 39.05
N ILE A 10 13.94 -62.86 39.35
CA ILE A 10 13.64 -61.81 38.35
C ILE A 10 14.93 -61.13 37.82
N VAL A 11 15.96 -60.98 38.66
CA VAL A 11 17.27 -60.39 38.29
C VAL A 11 18.01 -61.18 37.19
N ALA A 12 17.64 -62.45 36.93
CA ALA A 12 18.40 -63.34 36.05
C ALA A 12 17.88 -63.45 34.60
N ILE A 13 16.74 -62.84 34.25
CA ILE A 13 16.03 -63.11 32.98
C ILE A 13 16.18 -62.00 31.92
N ILE A 14 16.74 -60.83 32.29
CA ILE A 14 16.87 -59.66 31.39
C ILE A 14 17.97 -59.83 30.31
N PHE A 15 18.91 -60.77 30.46
CA PHE A 15 20.05 -60.98 29.55
C PHE A 15 19.74 -61.64 28.19
N ALA A 16 18.48 -61.67 27.74
CA ALA A 16 18.04 -62.44 26.56
C ALA A 16 17.79 -61.61 25.28
N TYR A 17 17.68 -60.27 25.36
CA TYR A 17 17.48 -59.40 24.19
C TYR A 17 18.52 -58.27 24.17
N GLY A 18 19.14 -58.08 23.01
CA GLY A 18 20.26 -57.16 22.84
C GLY A 18 19.84 -55.69 22.77
N VAL A 19 19.79 -55.03 23.92
CA VAL A 19 19.83 -53.57 24.04
C VAL A 19 21.16 -53.19 24.70
N ALA A 20 21.82 -52.14 24.21
CA ALA A 20 23.10 -51.69 24.74
C ALA A 20 22.90 -50.93 26.07
N PHE A 21 22.76 -51.67 27.17
CA PHE A 21 22.77 -51.07 28.51
C PHE A 21 24.14 -50.45 28.79
N THR A 22 24.15 -49.15 29.08
CA THR A 22 25.20 -48.53 29.88
C THR A 22 25.22 -49.23 31.24
N THR A 23 26.32 -49.88 31.58
CA THR A 23 26.45 -50.56 32.88
C THR A 23 26.60 -49.52 33.97
N THR A 24 25.50 -49.12 34.58
CA THR A 24 25.52 -48.45 35.89
C THR A 24 26.31 -49.33 36.85
N SER A 25 27.26 -48.73 37.56
CA SER A 25 27.95 -49.41 38.65
C SER A 25 26.93 -49.82 39.71
N LEU A 26 27.13 -50.98 40.34
CA LEU A 26 26.41 -51.30 41.58
C LEU A 26 26.60 -50.15 42.58
N PRO A 27 25.57 -49.82 43.38
CA PRO A 27 25.68 -48.80 44.42
C PRO A 27 26.82 -49.13 45.39
N TYR A 28 27.42 -48.09 45.98
CA TYR A 28 28.62 -48.25 46.79
C TYR A 28 28.31 -48.76 48.21
N GLY A 29 27.11 -48.48 48.72
CA GLY A 29 26.60 -48.95 50.01
C GLY A 29 25.83 -50.28 49.96
N LYS A 30 25.30 -50.67 51.13
CA LYS A 30 24.41 -51.83 51.33
C LYS A 30 22.96 -51.48 50.94
N ILE A 31 22.13 -52.52 50.78
CA ILE A 31 20.68 -52.39 50.63
C ILE A 31 20.01 -52.85 51.93
N ILE A 32 19.18 -51.98 52.49
CA ILE A 32 18.37 -52.18 53.69
C ILE A 32 16.92 -52.39 53.24
N PHE A 33 16.18 -53.27 53.93
CA PHE A 33 14.82 -53.64 53.55
C PHE A 33 13.82 -53.31 54.66
N VAL A 34 12.76 -52.56 54.31
CA VAL A 34 11.69 -52.13 55.21
C VAL A 34 10.34 -52.66 54.71
N ASP A 35 9.52 -53.20 55.61
CA ASP A 35 8.22 -53.85 55.35
C ASP A 35 7.46 -53.84 56.69
N ASP A 36 6.24 -53.30 56.74
CA ASP A 36 5.49 -53.15 58.00
C ASP A 36 5.03 -54.49 58.62
N ASP A 37 5.02 -55.56 57.83
CA ASP A 37 4.77 -56.95 58.23
C ASP A 37 6.05 -57.65 58.76
N PHE A 38 7.22 -56.98 58.75
CA PHE A 38 8.48 -57.55 59.29
C PHE A 38 8.54 -57.59 60.83
N THR A 39 9.34 -58.53 61.33
CA THR A 39 9.93 -58.46 62.66
C THR A 39 11.41 -58.11 62.52
N ASN A 40 11.86 -57.07 63.23
CA ASN A 40 13.22 -56.53 63.09
C ASN A 40 14.31 -57.61 63.20
N ASP A 41 15.15 -57.67 62.17
CA ASP A 41 16.33 -58.53 62.09
C ASP A 41 17.54 -57.67 61.68
N PRO A 42 18.22 -57.04 62.67
CA PRO A 42 19.39 -56.20 62.43
C PRO A 42 20.58 -56.97 61.83
N SER A 43 20.55 -58.32 61.87
CA SER A 43 21.63 -59.14 61.29
C SER A 43 21.50 -59.35 59.78
N ASN A 44 20.35 -58.99 59.21
CA ASN A 44 20.05 -59.08 57.78
C ASN A 44 19.52 -57.75 57.21
N HIS A 45 19.74 -56.63 57.91
CA HIS A 45 19.29 -55.27 57.53
C HIS A 45 17.79 -55.20 57.20
N LYS A 46 16.96 -55.71 58.13
CA LYS A 46 15.50 -55.77 58.00
C LYS A 46 14.78 -55.08 59.15
N TRP A 47 13.90 -54.14 58.81
CA TRP A 47 13.22 -53.29 59.76
C TRP A 47 11.72 -53.16 59.47
N ASN A 48 10.92 -52.88 60.51
CA ASN A 48 9.46 -52.76 60.43
C ASN A 48 8.96 -51.31 60.38
N THR A 49 9.87 -50.34 60.35
CA THR A 49 9.61 -48.90 60.14
C THR A 49 10.76 -48.32 59.31
N ILE A 50 10.49 -47.26 58.55
CA ILE A 50 11.46 -46.63 57.65
C ILE A 50 12.55 -45.91 58.46
N GLN A 51 12.23 -45.24 59.57
CA GLN A 51 13.24 -44.61 60.42
C GLN A 51 14.24 -45.61 61.00
N ALA A 52 13.80 -46.82 61.36
CA ALA A 52 14.72 -47.87 61.80
C ALA A 52 15.67 -48.36 60.68
N GLY A 53 15.24 -48.27 59.42
CA GLY A 53 16.12 -48.44 58.25
C GLY A 53 17.10 -47.28 58.05
N ILE A 54 16.65 -46.04 58.25
CA ILE A 54 17.49 -44.83 58.21
C ILE A 54 18.57 -44.89 59.31
N ASP A 55 18.23 -45.37 60.51
CA ASP A 55 19.16 -45.51 61.63
C ASP A 55 20.30 -46.52 61.34
N ASP A 56 20.01 -47.63 60.65
CA ASP A 56 20.98 -48.66 60.22
C ASP A 56 21.88 -48.18 59.06
N ALA A 57 21.42 -47.25 58.22
CA ALA A 57 22.17 -46.80 57.04
C ALA A 57 23.55 -46.18 57.33
N GLU A 58 24.46 -46.28 56.36
CA GLU A 58 25.70 -45.51 56.22
C GLU A 58 25.61 -44.66 54.92
N ASP A 59 26.50 -43.69 54.73
CA ASP A 59 26.49 -42.82 53.55
C ASP A 59 26.75 -43.62 52.26
N GLY A 60 25.86 -43.48 51.27
CA GLY A 60 25.85 -44.24 50.01
C GLY A 60 24.94 -45.48 49.98
N ASP A 61 24.18 -45.75 51.06
CA ASP A 61 23.24 -46.86 51.16
C ASP A 61 21.89 -46.62 50.44
N ILE A 62 21.18 -47.72 50.17
CA ILE A 62 19.80 -47.72 49.65
C ILE A 62 18.85 -48.37 50.66
N ILE A 63 17.73 -47.71 50.96
CA ILE A 63 16.59 -48.25 51.71
C ILE A 63 15.48 -48.60 50.71
N TYR A 64 15.15 -49.89 50.62
CA TYR A 64 14.03 -50.39 49.83
C TYR A 64 12.82 -50.63 50.75
N VAL A 65 11.72 -49.93 50.48
CA VAL A 65 10.49 -49.98 51.28
C VAL A 65 9.42 -50.73 50.48
N PHE A 66 8.92 -51.83 51.05
CA PHE A 66 7.82 -52.61 50.47
C PHE A 66 6.45 -51.96 50.75
N ASP A 67 5.48 -52.21 49.87
CA ASP A 67 4.09 -51.74 49.97
C ASP A 67 3.51 -51.92 51.38
N GLY A 68 3.18 -50.80 52.03
CA GLY A 68 2.73 -50.73 53.42
C GLY A 68 2.36 -49.29 53.82
N ASN A 69 1.78 -49.11 55.02
CA ASN A 69 1.33 -47.80 55.51
C ASN A 69 2.09 -47.38 56.78
N TYR A 70 3.07 -46.50 56.61
CA TYR A 70 4.05 -46.14 57.63
C TYR A 70 3.65 -44.85 58.34
N VAL A 71 3.00 -44.98 59.50
CA VAL A 71 2.62 -43.84 60.36
C VAL A 71 3.82 -43.44 61.23
N GLU A 72 4.75 -42.67 60.65
CA GLU A 72 5.98 -42.21 61.29
C GLU A 72 6.56 -40.95 60.61
N SER A 73 7.20 -40.07 61.39
CA SER A 73 8.02 -38.98 60.86
C SER A 73 9.47 -39.44 60.62
N LEU A 74 10.02 -39.13 59.45
CA LEU A 74 11.36 -39.52 59.02
C LEU A 74 12.37 -38.38 59.19
N PHE A 75 13.56 -38.71 59.69
CA PHE A 75 14.67 -37.77 59.90
C PHE A 75 15.93 -38.29 59.22
N ILE A 76 16.21 -37.76 58.02
CA ILE A 76 17.30 -38.19 57.14
C ILE A 76 18.50 -37.28 57.36
N ASN A 77 19.57 -37.83 57.94
CA ASN A 77 20.81 -37.11 58.30
C ASN A 77 22.09 -37.79 57.75
N LYS A 78 21.95 -38.50 56.62
CA LYS A 78 22.98 -39.29 55.93
C LYS A 78 22.77 -39.17 54.42
N GLU A 79 23.81 -39.36 53.62
CA GLU A 79 23.75 -39.33 52.16
C GLU A 79 23.12 -40.63 51.61
N ILE A 80 21.79 -40.75 51.59
CA ILE A 80 21.09 -42.02 51.32
C ILE A 80 20.01 -41.92 50.21
N LYS A 81 19.67 -43.07 49.63
CA LYS A 81 18.53 -43.21 48.71
C LYS A 81 17.41 -44.07 49.29
N ILE A 82 16.17 -43.58 49.24
CA ILE A 82 14.95 -44.31 49.62
C ILE A 82 14.12 -44.61 48.37
N ILE A 83 13.65 -45.85 48.24
CA ILE A 83 12.86 -46.32 47.08
C ILE A 83 11.66 -47.14 47.58
N GLY A 84 10.44 -46.73 47.21
CA GLY A 84 9.22 -47.50 47.43
C GLY A 84 8.91 -48.52 46.34
N ASP A 85 8.22 -49.61 46.70
CA ASP A 85 7.74 -50.67 45.80
C ASP A 85 6.45 -50.30 45.01
N GLY A 86 5.90 -49.10 45.26
CA GLY A 86 4.88 -48.43 44.43
C GLY A 86 3.63 -47.95 45.16
N ASN A 87 3.21 -48.61 46.24
CA ASN A 87 2.05 -48.22 47.07
C ASN A 87 2.47 -47.93 48.52
N VAL A 88 3.70 -47.45 48.72
CA VAL A 88 4.23 -47.05 50.03
C VAL A 88 3.63 -45.70 50.43
N VAL A 89 2.90 -45.67 51.55
CA VAL A 89 2.35 -44.44 52.15
C VAL A 89 3.13 -44.11 53.41
N VAL A 90 3.55 -42.84 53.55
CA VAL A 90 4.14 -42.30 54.78
C VAL A 90 3.20 -41.21 55.32
N ASP A 91 2.68 -41.44 56.52
CA ASP A 91 1.65 -40.63 57.19
C ASP A 91 2.26 -39.96 58.44
N GLY A 92 2.31 -38.62 58.45
CA GLY A 92 2.88 -37.84 59.55
C GLY A 92 1.96 -37.66 60.78
N GLY A 93 0.69 -38.08 60.69
CA GLY A 93 -0.28 -37.99 61.80
C GLY A 93 -0.60 -36.58 62.31
N TRP A 94 -0.19 -35.51 61.59
CA TRP A 94 -0.28 -34.09 61.97
C TRP A 94 0.47 -33.65 63.25
N ASP A 95 1.35 -34.48 63.82
CA ASP A 95 2.12 -34.10 65.02
C ASP A 95 3.41 -33.30 64.70
N ASP A 96 3.99 -33.44 63.50
CA ASP A 96 5.18 -32.72 63.00
C ASP A 96 5.21 -32.75 61.44
N GLY A 97 6.36 -32.57 60.80
CA GLY A 97 6.59 -32.92 59.39
C GLY A 97 6.70 -34.43 59.14
N VAL A 98 6.44 -34.86 57.90
CA VAL A 98 6.49 -36.27 57.48
C VAL A 98 7.92 -36.70 57.14
N ILE A 99 8.66 -35.92 56.35
CA ILE A 99 10.07 -36.21 56.00
C ILE A 99 10.94 -34.95 56.17
N GLY A 100 11.88 -34.98 57.11
CA GLY A 100 12.92 -33.96 57.28
C GLY A 100 14.28 -34.43 56.74
N VAL A 101 14.85 -33.68 55.80
CA VAL A 101 16.14 -33.94 55.15
C VAL A 101 17.18 -32.91 55.59
N ILE A 102 18.19 -33.37 56.33
CA ILE A 102 19.33 -32.59 56.81
C ILE A 102 20.69 -33.21 56.44
N ALA A 103 20.80 -33.71 55.20
CA ALA A 103 22.04 -34.15 54.58
C ALA A 103 22.01 -33.89 53.07
N ASP A 104 23.19 -33.68 52.48
CA ASP A 104 23.34 -33.53 51.03
C ASP A 104 23.15 -34.89 50.31
N ASN A 105 22.99 -34.87 48.98
CA ASN A 105 22.98 -36.06 48.11
C ASN A 105 21.84 -37.07 48.38
N VAL A 106 20.74 -36.63 49.01
CA VAL A 106 19.59 -37.48 49.37
C VAL A 106 18.62 -37.66 48.20
N SER A 107 18.16 -38.89 47.97
CA SER A 107 17.20 -39.23 46.91
C SER A 107 15.99 -40.01 47.47
N ILE A 108 14.78 -39.64 47.07
CA ILE A 108 13.52 -40.25 47.50
C ILE A 108 12.68 -40.58 46.26
N GLU A 109 12.29 -41.85 46.09
CA GLU A 109 11.56 -42.33 44.92
C GLU A 109 10.32 -43.17 45.25
N ASN A 110 9.25 -43.02 44.47
CA ASN A 110 8.04 -43.85 44.48
C ASN A 110 7.27 -43.90 45.84
N LEU A 111 7.16 -42.77 46.55
CA LEU A 111 6.42 -42.67 47.81
C LEU A 111 5.13 -41.84 47.68
N LYS A 112 4.13 -42.16 48.49
CA LYS A 112 3.02 -41.25 48.86
C LYS A 112 3.31 -40.66 50.23
N ILE A 113 3.12 -39.36 50.39
CA ILE A 113 3.57 -38.59 51.56
C ILE A 113 2.41 -37.66 51.98
N GLU A 114 1.87 -37.87 53.17
CA GLU A 114 0.61 -37.24 53.59
C GLU A 114 0.55 -36.86 55.07
N ASN A 115 -0.44 -36.01 55.41
CA ASN A 115 -0.89 -35.73 56.78
C ASN A 115 0.22 -35.16 57.71
N GLY A 116 0.90 -34.09 57.29
CA GLY A 116 1.91 -33.40 58.13
C GLY A 116 2.05 -31.90 57.86
N GLN A 117 2.78 -31.18 58.72
CA GLN A 117 3.04 -29.74 58.49
C GLN A 117 3.90 -29.52 57.24
N PHE A 118 4.92 -30.36 57.05
CA PHE A 118 5.70 -30.44 55.83
C PHE A 118 5.67 -31.87 55.33
N GLY A 119 5.23 -32.11 54.09
CA GLY A 119 5.37 -33.43 53.46
C GLY A 119 6.85 -33.79 53.33
N VAL A 120 7.61 -32.90 52.70
CA VAL A 120 9.08 -32.96 52.68
C VAL A 120 9.64 -31.59 53.04
N PHE A 121 10.51 -31.54 54.05
CA PHE A 121 11.32 -30.37 54.39
C PHE A 121 12.79 -30.68 54.10
N VAL A 122 13.46 -29.85 53.31
CA VAL A 122 14.88 -30.03 52.92
C VAL A 122 15.65 -28.76 53.27
N ASN A 123 16.80 -28.89 53.94
CA ASN A 123 17.68 -27.78 54.31
C ASN A 123 19.13 -27.98 53.83
N HIS A 124 19.30 -28.67 52.70
CA HIS A 124 20.55 -29.27 52.23
C HIS A 124 20.54 -29.45 50.70
N ASN A 125 21.70 -29.78 50.11
CA ASN A 125 21.96 -29.66 48.67
C ASN A 125 21.88 -31.00 47.93
N ASN A 126 21.80 -30.94 46.60
CA ASN A 126 21.84 -32.09 45.69
C ASN A 126 20.70 -33.11 45.98
N PHE A 127 19.51 -32.60 46.31
CA PHE A 127 18.33 -33.39 46.64
C PHE A 127 17.62 -33.93 45.38
N THR A 128 16.97 -35.09 45.48
CA THR A 128 16.11 -35.63 44.39
C THR A 128 14.82 -36.21 44.93
N LEU A 129 13.68 -35.76 44.41
CA LEU A 129 12.34 -36.34 44.66
C LEU A 129 11.74 -36.82 43.34
N LYS A 130 11.32 -38.08 43.26
CA LYS A 130 10.96 -38.67 41.96
C LYS A 130 9.79 -39.66 42.01
N ASN A 131 8.83 -39.48 41.10
CA ASN A 131 7.60 -40.29 40.98
C ASN A 131 6.79 -40.33 42.30
N CYS A 132 6.80 -39.25 43.09
CA CYS A 132 6.14 -39.20 44.39
C CYS A 132 4.80 -38.44 44.32
N GLU A 133 3.86 -38.81 45.20
CA GLU A 133 2.63 -38.07 45.46
C GLU A 133 2.75 -37.40 46.83
N VAL A 134 2.47 -36.09 46.92
CA VAL A 134 2.58 -35.33 48.18
C VAL A 134 1.31 -34.51 48.40
N HIS A 135 0.50 -34.89 49.39
CA HIS A 135 -0.86 -34.37 49.52
C HIS A 135 -1.37 -34.29 50.96
N GLU A 136 -2.40 -33.49 51.17
CA GLU A 136 -3.03 -33.30 52.50
C GLU A 136 -1.99 -32.87 53.57
N CYS A 137 -1.03 -32.02 53.19
CA CYS A 137 -0.06 -31.38 54.09
C CYS A 137 -0.32 -29.87 54.19
N GLU A 138 0.21 -29.21 55.23
CA GLU A 138 0.18 -27.73 55.31
C GLU A 138 1.05 -27.13 54.20
N ASN A 139 2.29 -27.62 54.06
CA ASN A 139 3.19 -27.37 52.94
C ASN A 139 3.66 -28.71 52.33
N GLY A 140 3.61 -28.86 51.01
CA GLY A 140 3.94 -30.11 50.32
C GLY A 140 5.45 -30.41 50.35
N LEU A 141 6.23 -29.70 49.53
CA LEU A 141 7.70 -29.65 49.61
C LEU A 141 8.17 -28.24 50.00
N PHE A 142 8.99 -28.13 51.05
CA PHE A 142 9.72 -26.93 51.39
C PHE A 142 11.22 -27.19 51.19
N LEU A 143 11.81 -26.61 50.15
CA LEU A 143 13.20 -26.80 49.74
C LEU A 143 14.03 -25.55 50.04
N GLN A 144 14.98 -25.67 50.97
CA GLN A 144 16.02 -24.71 51.26
C GLN A 144 17.40 -25.31 50.92
N GLY A 145 17.87 -25.15 49.69
CA GLY A 145 19.13 -25.75 49.24
C GLY A 145 19.32 -25.75 47.72
N ASP A 146 20.56 -25.98 47.28
CA ASP A 146 20.96 -25.88 45.87
C ASP A 146 20.98 -27.24 45.15
N ASN A 147 20.88 -27.20 43.82
CA ASN A 147 21.03 -28.33 42.87
C ASN A 147 20.00 -29.47 43.02
N ALA A 148 18.73 -29.15 43.26
CA ALA A 148 17.68 -30.16 43.43
C ALA A 148 16.96 -30.54 42.12
N SER A 149 16.55 -31.81 42.00
CA SER A 149 15.70 -32.31 40.92
C SER A 149 14.38 -32.86 41.45
N ILE A 150 13.25 -32.41 40.90
CA ILE A 150 11.91 -32.92 41.20
C ILE A 150 11.32 -33.45 39.88
N GLU A 151 11.03 -34.75 39.80
CA GLU A 151 10.73 -35.43 38.53
C GLU A 151 9.46 -36.29 38.62
N ASN A 152 8.50 -36.06 37.73
CA ASN A 152 7.24 -36.83 37.67
C ASN A 152 6.42 -36.85 38.97
N CYS A 153 6.51 -35.81 39.80
CA CYS A 153 5.83 -35.74 41.10
C CYS A 153 4.47 -35.03 40.99
N THR A 154 3.51 -35.44 41.81
CA THR A 154 2.17 -34.85 41.89
C THR A 154 1.94 -34.27 43.28
N PHE A 155 1.64 -32.97 43.36
CA PHE A 155 1.35 -32.25 44.59
C PHE A 155 -0.10 -31.79 44.61
N TYR A 156 -0.89 -32.19 45.60
CA TYR A 156 -2.33 -31.86 45.60
C TYR A 156 -2.96 -31.72 46.99
N SER A 157 -4.07 -30.98 47.10
CA SER A 157 -4.80 -30.79 48.36
C SER A 157 -3.93 -30.26 49.52
N ASN A 158 -2.88 -29.49 49.21
CA ASN A 158 -1.99 -28.90 50.22
C ASN A 158 -2.52 -27.53 50.65
N ILE A 159 -2.51 -27.24 51.96
CA ILE A 159 -3.27 -26.13 52.54
C ILE A 159 -2.68 -24.77 52.14
N GLU A 160 -1.35 -24.61 52.17
CA GLU A 160 -0.68 -23.39 51.74
C GLU A 160 0.03 -23.59 50.39
N ASN A 161 1.26 -24.10 50.40
CA ASN A 161 2.11 -24.19 49.21
C ASN A 161 2.31 -25.67 48.86
N SER A 162 2.01 -26.06 47.63
CA SER A 162 2.39 -27.39 47.15
C SER A 162 3.91 -27.53 47.03
N VAL A 163 4.61 -26.51 46.53
CA VAL A 163 6.08 -26.40 46.61
C VAL A 163 6.54 -24.99 47.00
N ASN A 164 7.56 -24.90 47.86
CA ASN A 164 8.29 -23.67 48.20
C ASN A 164 9.80 -23.90 47.96
N ILE A 165 10.49 -22.96 47.29
CA ILE A 165 11.89 -23.09 46.87
C ILE A 165 12.69 -21.84 47.28
N ILE A 166 13.76 -22.06 48.05
CA ILE A 166 14.75 -21.06 48.44
C ILE A 166 16.14 -21.64 48.14
N GLY A 167 16.73 -21.31 47.00
CA GLY A 167 17.98 -21.93 46.54
C GLY A 167 18.30 -21.68 45.07
N LYS A 168 19.24 -22.45 44.52
CA LYS A 168 19.72 -22.32 43.14
C LYS A 168 19.76 -23.63 42.37
N ASN A 169 19.76 -23.54 41.03
CA ASN A 169 19.93 -24.69 40.13
C ASN A 169 18.86 -25.79 40.34
N VAL A 170 17.60 -25.41 40.55
CA VAL A 170 16.51 -26.35 40.84
C VAL A 170 15.70 -26.63 39.58
N THR A 171 15.45 -27.90 39.27
CA THR A 171 14.63 -28.32 38.12
C THR A 171 13.40 -29.09 38.58
N LEU A 172 12.24 -28.74 38.01
CA LEU A 172 10.98 -29.47 38.14
C LEU A 172 10.57 -29.92 36.72
N ASP A 173 10.69 -31.22 36.42
CA ASP A 173 10.30 -31.78 35.12
C ASP A 173 9.06 -32.69 35.25
N ASN A 174 8.10 -32.49 34.36
CA ASN A 174 6.91 -33.32 34.21
C ASN A 174 6.07 -33.48 35.50
N CYS A 175 6.03 -32.44 36.34
CA CYS A 175 5.31 -32.43 37.62
C CYS A 175 3.91 -31.81 37.51
N SER A 176 2.99 -32.23 38.38
CA SER A 176 1.59 -31.78 38.42
C SER A 176 1.25 -31.15 39.78
N PHE A 177 0.51 -30.05 39.76
CA PHE A 177 0.17 -29.26 40.95
C PHE A 177 -1.30 -28.85 40.90
N HIS A 178 -2.12 -29.27 41.87
CA HIS A 178 -3.54 -28.91 41.86
C HIS A 178 -4.21 -28.80 43.23
N SER A 179 -5.41 -28.22 43.26
CA SER A 179 -6.30 -28.20 44.44
C SER A 179 -5.63 -27.63 45.71
N SER A 180 -4.73 -26.66 45.56
CA SER A 180 -3.90 -26.07 46.63
C SER A 180 -3.95 -24.55 46.56
N THR A 181 -3.75 -23.82 47.67
CA THR A 181 -3.80 -22.34 47.63
C THR A 181 -2.70 -21.75 46.73
N ASN A 182 -1.44 -22.14 46.90
CA ASN A 182 -0.35 -21.80 46.00
C ASN A 182 0.23 -23.08 45.39
N ALA A 183 0.38 -23.15 44.07
CA ALA A 183 1.06 -24.27 43.43
C ALA A 183 2.56 -24.25 43.75
N ILE A 184 3.25 -23.13 43.43
CA ILE A 184 4.70 -23.00 43.61
C ILE A 184 5.07 -21.57 44.06
N VAL A 185 5.94 -21.45 45.06
CA VAL A 185 6.55 -20.18 45.50
C VAL A 185 8.08 -20.27 45.42
N VAL A 186 8.75 -19.26 44.85
CA VAL A 186 10.22 -19.26 44.63
C VAL A 186 10.89 -17.93 44.98
N GLU A 187 12.02 -18.03 45.69
CA GLU A 187 13.07 -17.01 45.83
C GLU A 187 14.42 -17.67 45.46
N GLY A 188 14.91 -17.46 44.23
CA GLY A 188 16.06 -18.24 43.73
C GLY A 188 16.70 -17.79 42.41
N GLU A 189 17.73 -18.52 41.99
CA GLU A 189 18.52 -18.26 40.77
C GLU A 189 18.67 -19.57 39.96
N ASN A 190 18.49 -19.51 38.64
CA ASN A 190 18.54 -20.67 37.75
C ASN A 190 17.53 -21.78 38.15
N ILE A 191 16.24 -21.46 38.03
CA ILE A 191 15.13 -22.35 38.42
C ILE A 191 14.29 -22.67 37.18
N SER A 192 14.05 -23.96 36.94
CA SER A 192 13.45 -24.44 35.68
C SER A 192 12.19 -25.27 35.92
N PHE A 193 11.11 -24.89 35.25
CA PHE A 193 9.81 -25.59 35.23
C PHE A 193 9.56 -26.13 33.82
N ARG A 194 9.64 -27.45 33.66
CA ARG A 194 9.58 -28.13 32.36
C ARG A 194 8.40 -29.08 32.34
N LYS A 195 7.53 -28.96 31.32
CA LYS A 195 6.33 -29.83 31.16
C LYS A 195 5.40 -29.86 32.38
N CYS A 196 5.45 -28.81 33.21
CA CYS A 196 4.68 -28.75 34.46
C CYS A 196 3.23 -28.38 34.19
N THR A 197 2.29 -29.03 34.88
CA THR A 197 0.85 -28.79 34.76
C THR A 197 0.30 -28.24 36.07
N VAL A 198 -0.38 -27.09 36.03
CA VAL A 198 -0.93 -26.40 37.20
C VAL A 198 -2.40 -26.07 36.98
N TYR A 199 -3.28 -26.52 37.87
CA TYR A 199 -4.73 -26.30 37.71
C TYR A 199 -5.50 -26.37 39.03
N GLU A 200 -6.70 -25.77 39.08
CA GLU A 200 -7.57 -25.79 40.28
C GLU A 200 -6.87 -25.26 41.55
N CYS A 201 -5.98 -24.26 41.40
CA CYS A 201 -5.31 -23.58 42.49
C CYS A 201 -5.76 -22.11 42.58
N ASP A 202 -5.70 -21.51 43.78
CA ASP A 202 -5.98 -20.08 43.92
C ASP A 202 -4.89 -19.26 43.18
N TRP A 203 -3.62 -19.69 43.28
CA TRP A 203 -2.45 -19.12 42.61
C TRP A 203 -1.55 -20.21 42.01
N GLY A 204 -0.97 -19.93 40.85
CA GLY A 204 -0.01 -20.82 40.18
C GLY A 204 1.42 -20.63 40.69
N ILE A 205 2.33 -20.20 39.81
CA ILE A 205 3.73 -19.91 40.15
C ILE A 205 3.86 -18.47 40.62
N ILE A 206 4.46 -18.27 41.79
CA ILE A 206 4.84 -16.96 42.33
C ILE A 206 6.37 -16.91 42.48
N THR A 207 7.03 -15.94 41.83
CA THR A 207 8.47 -15.70 42.02
C THR A 207 8.75 -14.28 42.50
N GLU A 208 9.77 -14.12 43.35
CA GLU A 208 10.18 -12.82 43.88
C GLU A 208 11.72 -12.74 44.02
N TYR A 209 12.29 -11.56 43.75
CA TYR A 209 13.74 -11.27 43.85
C TYR A 209 14.65 -12.30 43.15
N SER A 210 14.16 -12.91 42.08
CA SER A 210 14.76 -14.09 41.44
C SER A 210 15.43 -13.75 40.10
N SER A 211 16.29 -14.64 39.60
CA SER A 211 16.84 -14.53 38.25
C SER A 211 16.93 -15.87 37.52
N ASP A 212 17.06 -15.82 36.19
CA ASP A 212 17.34 -17.00 35.36
C ASP A 212 16.24 -18.07 35.49
N ILE A 213 14.98 -17.63 35.43
CA ILE A 213 13.80 -18.50 35.58
C ILE A 213 13.32 -18.97 34.21
N GLU A 214 13.20 -20.27 34.02
CA GLU A 214 12.70 -20.89 32.79
C GLU A 214 11.34 -21.56 33.04
N ILE A 215 10.31 -21.21 32.25
CA ILE A 215 9.06 -21.96 32.14
C ILE A 215 8.97 -22.47 30.70
N TYR A 216 9.08 -23.78 30.51
CA TYR A 216 9.12 -24.42 29.20
C TYR A 216 8.05 -25.50 29.07
N ASN A 217 7.20 -25.36 28.05
CA ASN A 217 6.13 -26.31 27.72
C ASN A 217 5.15 -26.53 28.90
N GLY A 218 4.79 -25.45 29.61
CA GLY A 218 3.89 -25.50 30.77
C GLY A 218 2.41 -25.47 30.37
N SER A 219 1.55 -26.05 31.21
CA SER A 219 0.10 -26.01 31.04
C SER A 219 -0.56 -25.46 32.30
N PHE A 220 -1.32 -24.38 32.16
CA PHE A 220 -1.98 -23.67 33.25
C PHE A 220 -3.46 -23.48 32.92
N TYR A 221 -4.38 -23.91 33.80
CA TYR A 221 -5.82 -23.72 33.55
C TYR A 221 -6.67 -23.70 34.82
N ASN A 222 -7.80 -22.97 34.79
CA ASN A 222 -8.72 -22.87 35.93
C ASN A 222 -8.00 -22.45 37.24
N ILE A 223 -7.35 -21.28 37.20
CA ILE A 223 -6.60 -20.68 38.32
C ILE A 223 -7.26 -19.35 38.67
N GLU A 224 -7.67 -19.18 39.94
CA GLU A 224 -8.52 -18.05 40.34
C GLU A 224 -7.81 -16.69 40.19
N ASN A 225 -6.51 -16.61 40.49
CA ASN A 225 -5.78 -15.33 40.56
C ASN A 225 -4.77 -15.11 39.43
N LYS A 226 -3.60 -15.75 39.50
CA LYS A 226 -2.48 -15.55 38.55
C LYS A 226 -1.83 -16.89 38.28
N SER A 227 -1.69 -17.27 37.01
CA SER A 227 -1.01 -18.51 36.63
C SER A 227 0.49 -18.40 36.82
N VAL A 228 1.07 -17.26 36.46
CA VAL A 228 2.46 -16.90 36.70
C VAL A 228 2.53 -15.44 37.19
N TRP A 229 3.12 -15.20 38.36
CA TRP A 229 3.34 -13.85 38.91
C TRP A 229 4.80 -13.66 39.30
N ILE A 230 5.47 -12.71 38.64
CA ILE A 230 6.91 -12.48 38.77
C ILE A 230 7.15 -11.06 39.26
N LYS A 231 7.93 -10.92 40.34
CA LYS A 231 8.10 -9.67 41.08
C LYS A 231 9.57 -9.34 41.32
N TYR A 232 10.03 -8.17 40.88
CA TYR A 232 11.39 -7.68 41.15
C TYR A 232 12.52 -8.61 40.66
N SER A 233 12.28 -9.31 39.55
CA SER A 233 13.13 -10.38 38.99
C SER A 233 13.65 -10.00 37.59
N ASN A 234 14.65 -10.71 37.08
CA ASN A 234 15.16 -10.51 35.72
C ASN A 234 15.57 -11.84 35.03
N ASN A 235 15.87 -11.76 33.74
CA ASN A 235 16.27 -12.91 32.91
C ASN A 235 15.30 -14.10 32.98
N ILE A 236 14.01 -13.82 32.77
CA ILE A 236 12.96 -14.84 32.70
C ILE A 236 12.77 -15.28 31.24
N SER A 237 12.65 -16.57 31.00
CA SER A 237 12.24 -17.14 29.71
C SER A 237 10.96 -17.96 29.89
N ILE A 238 9.89 -17.61 29.19
CA ILE A 238 8.63 -18.36 29.17
C ILE A 238 8.36 -18.77 27.72
N SER A 239 8.24 -20.07 27.46
CA SER A 239 8.06 -20.57 26.10
C SER A 239 7.19 -21.83 25.99
N TYR A 240 6.55 -22.00 24.82
CA TYR A 240 5.69 -23.14 24.49
C TYR A 240 4.55 -23.39 25.51
N THR A 241 4.12 -22.34 26.22
CA THR A 241 3.28 -22.47 27.41
C THR A 241 1.84 -22.08 27.10
N ALA A 242 0.88 -22.88 27.56
CA ALA A 242 -0.55 -22.66 27.34
C ALA A 242 -1.25 -22.27 28.64
N ILE A 243 -1.93 -21.11 28.64
CA ILE A 243 -2.62 -20.57 29.81
C ILE A 243 -4.07 -20.23 29.46
N ASN A 244 -5.01 -20.90 30.15
CA ASN A 244 -6.42 -20.96 29.75
C ASN A 244 -7.37 -20.69 30.92
N ASP A 245 -8.41 -19.86 30.73
CA ASP A 245 -9.47 -19.66 31.74
C ASP A 245 -8.95 -19.28 33.14
N THR A 246 -8.17 -18.18 33.19
CA THR A 246 -7.60 -17.64 34.44
C THR A 246 -7.80 -16.12 34.55
N PHE A 247 -7.78 -15.55 35.76
CA PHE A 247 -7.94 -14.09 35.91
C PHE A 247 -6.78 -13.30 35.29
N CYS A 248 -5.55 -13.81 35.37
CA CYS A 248 -4.40 -13.24 34.69
C CYS A 248 -3.40 -14.35 34.36
N GLY A 249 -3.01 -14.47 33.09
CA GLY A 249 -2.07 -15.49 32.66
C GLY A 249 -0.67 -15.26 33.23
N ILE A 250 0.02 -14.24 32.74
CA ILE A 250 1.32 -13.81 33.27
C ILE A 250 1.23 -12.37 33.78
N TRP A 251 1.70 -12.09 34.99
CA TRP A 251 1.90 -10.72 35.49
C TRP A 251 3.38 -10.49 35.80
N LEU A 252 4.02 -9.60 35.04
CA LEU A 252 5.39 -9.15 35.25
C LEU A 252 5.40 -7.79 35.97
N MET A 253 5.91 -7.76 37.21
CA MET A 253 5.88 -6.57 38.08
C MET A 253 7.30 -6.11 38.47
N ASN A 254 7.77 -5.02 37.87
CA ASN A 254 9.17 -4.54 37.95
C ASN A 254 10.17 -5.60 37.43
N VAL A 255 9.91 -6.16 36.25
CA VAL A 255 10.73 -7.22 35.62
C VAL A 255 11.49 -6.68 34.41
N SER A 256 12.68 -7.21 34.15
CA SER A 256 13.48 -6.84 32.97
C SER A 256 14.28 -7.97 32.32
N ASN A 257 14.76 -7.72 31.09
CA ASN A 257 15.59 -8.63 30.30
C ASN A 257 14.96 -10.02 30.14
N SER A 258 13.66 -10.09 29.87
CA SER A 258 12.89 -11.34 29.82
C SER A 258 12.17 -11.55 28.49
N SER A 259 11.88 -12.80 28.13
CA SER A 259 11.15 -13.15 26.90
C SER A 259 9.94 -14.04 27.18
N ILE A 260 8.87 -13.82 26.42
CA ILE A 260 7.67 -14.67 26.37
C ILE A 260 7.43 -15.00 24.90
N ILE A 261 7.60 -16.27 24.52
CA ILE A 261 7.56 -16.72 23.11
C ILE A 261 6.73 -17.99 22.90
N PHE A 262 6.22 -18.22 21.68
CA PHE A 262 5.51 -19.45 21.28
C PHE A 262 4.39 -19.89 22.25
N SER A 263 3.71 -18.94 22.90
CA SER A 263 2.81 -19.22 24.03
C SER A 263 1.36 -18.82 23.72
N MET A 264 0.41 -19.49 24.35
CA MET A 264 -1.03 -19.37 24.08
C MET A 264 -1.77 -18.85 25.30
N PHE A 265 -2.54 -17.78 25.11
CA PHE A 265 -3.35 -17.13 26.14
C PHE A 265 -4.81 -17.14 25.67
N ASN A 266 -5.62 -18.02 26.25
CA ASN A 266 -6.98 -18.29 25.79
C ASN A 266 -8.03 -18.08 26.90
N LEU A 267 -9.11 -17.37 26.60
CA LEU A 267 -10.23 -17.10 27.54
C LEU A 267 -9.87 -16.44 28.88
N ASN A 268 -8.63 -15.97 29.08
CA ASN A 268 -8.23 -15.33 30.33
C ASN A 268 -8.89 -13.95 30.45
N LYS A 269 -9.06 -13.45 31.67
CA LYS A 269 -9.49 -12.04 31.84
C LYS A 269 -8.37 -11.05 31.47
N ILE A 270 -7.11 -11.43 31.67
CA ILE A 270 -5.93 -10.76 31.11
C ILE A 270 -4.96 -11.84 30.63
N GLY A 271 -4.49 -11.79 29.38
CA GLY A 271 -3.44 -12.70 28.89
C GLY A 271 -2.10 -12.41 29.58
N ILE A 272 -1.51 -11.25 29.30
CA ILE A 272 -0.30 -10.75 29.98
C ILE A 272 -0.54 -9.36 30.57
N LYS A 273 -0.09 -9.15 31.81
CA LYS A 273 0.05 -7.83 32.42
C LYS A 273 1.53 -7.45 32.60
N LEU A 274 1.93 -6.31 32.02
CA LEU A 274 3.19 -5.64 32.32
C LEU A 274 2.94 -4.49 33.30
N GLN A 275 3.71 -4.41 34.39
CA GLN A 275 3.62 -3.30 35.34
C GLN A 275 5.02 -2.83 35.78
N ASN A 276 5.35 -1.57 35.52
CA ASN A 276 6.69 -0.97 35.75
C ASN A 276 7.85 -1.80 35.15
N SER A 277 7.59 -2.60 34.13
CA SER A 277 8.53 -3.58 33.56
C SER A 277 9.19 -3.02 32.30
N GLN A 278 10.43 -3.41 32.02
CA GLN A 278 11.24 -2.81 30.96
C GLN A 278 12.18 -3.78 30.25
N ILE A 279 12.45 -3.55 28.96
CA ILE A 279 13.41 -4.36 28.18
C ILE A 279 13.03 -5.85 28.22
N ASN A 280 11.76 -6.14 27.95
CA ASN A 280 11.24 -7.50 27.76
C ASN A 280 10.67 -7.66 26.35
N GLU A 281 10.71 -8.89 25.82
CA GLU A 281 10.18 -9.25 24.50
C GLU A 281 8.95 -10.16 24.62
N ILE A 282 7.92 -9.89 23.80
CA ILE A 282 6.72 -10.74 23.65
C ILE A 282 6.48 -10.95 22.16
N ARG A 283 6.63 -12.19 21.68
CA ARG A 283 6.49 -12.53 20.25
C ARG A 283 6.09 -13.99 20.02
N ASP A 284 5.71 -14.33 18.80
CA ASP A 284 5.23 -15.66 18.38
C ASP A 284 4.05 -16.18 19.26
N CYS A 285 3.32 -15.29 19.96
CA CYS A 285 2.26 -15.66 20.90
C CYS A 285 0.85 -15.47 20.32
N ASN A 286 -0.09 -16.27 20.82
CA ASN A 286 -1.49 -16.24 20.41
C ASN A 286 -2.39 -15.79 21.57
N PHE A 287 -3.04 -14.64 21.42
CA PHE A 287 -4.01 -14.06 22.35
C PHE A 287 -5.41 -14.23 21.77
N ILE A 288 -6.14 -15.23 22.24
CA ILE A 288 -7.42 -15.67 21.68
C ILE A 288 -8.54 -15.53 22.72
N GLY A 289 -9.62 -14.83 22.39
CA GLY A 289 -10.85 -14.81 23.19
C GLY A 289 -10.71 -14.27 24.62
N ASN A 290 -9.65 -13.52 24.95
CA ASN A 290 -9.41 -13.06 26.32
C ASN A 290 -10.46 -12.01 26.71
N ILE A 291 -11.20 -12.30 27.78
CA ILE A 291 -12.46 -11.63 28.17
C ILE A 291 -12.26 -10.14 28.50
N GLY A 292 -11.06 -9.75 28.95
CA GLY A 292 -10.72 -8.36 29.24
C GLY A 292 -9.66 -7.82 28.28
N TYR A 293 -8.40 -8.25 28.44
CA TYR A 293 -7.27 -7.78 27.64
C TYR A 293 -6.41 -8.94 27.13
N GLY A 294 -5.95 -8.89 25.89
CA GLY A 294 -4.83 -9.72 25.42
C GLY A 294 -3.54 -9.34 26.18
N ILE A 295 -3.11 -8.08 26.03
CA ILE A 295 -2.02 -7.48 26.81
C ILE A 295 -2.47 -6.19 27.51
N TYR A 296 -2.09 -6.02 28.77
CA TYR A 296 -2.29 -4.81 29.56
C TYR A 296 -0.93 -4.27 30.07
N ALA A 297 -0.46 -3.15 29.52
CA ALA A 297 0.79 -2.50 29.90
C ALA A 297 0.55 -1.23 30.74
N GLU A 298 1.12 -1.23 31.95
CA GLU A 298 0.95 -0.17 32.94
C GLU A 298 2.33 0.40 33.34
N ASN A 299 2.57 1.69 33.06
CA ASN A 299 3.82 2.41 33.37
C ASN A 299 5.11 1.66 32.94
N SER A 300 5.01 0.83 31.90
CA SER A 300 6.06 -0.07 31.43
C SER A 300 6.68 0.50 30.14
N PHE A 301 7.98 0.35 29.94
CA PHE A 301 8.69 1.07 28.87
C PHE A 301 9.86 0.28 28.27
N ASN A 302 10.22 0.56 27.01
CA ASN A 302 11.25 -0.17 26.26
C ASN A 302 11.00 -1.70 26.17
N ASN A 303 9.76 -2.18 26.34
CA ASN A 303 9.41 -3.54 25.95
C ASN A 303 9.12 -3.59 24.45
N THR A 304 9.30 -4.75 23.83
CA THR A 304 9.05 -4.99 22.40
C THR A 304 7.99 -6.08 22.27
N ILE A 305 6.86 -5.74 21.66
CA ILE A 305 5.75 -6.65 21.37
C ILE A 305 5.58 -6.68 19.86
N HIS A 306 5.81 -7.81 19.22
CA HIS A 306 5.79 -7.96 17.75
C HIS A 306 5.58 -9.42 17.38
N HIS A 307 5.10 -9.71 16.17
CA HIS A 307 4.86 -11.07 15.66
C HIS A 307 3.89 -11.88 16.56
N ASN A 308 2.79 -11.28 17.01
CA ASN A 308 1.74 -11.95 17.79
C ASN A 308 0.40 -11.96 17.04
N ASN A 309 -0.50 -12.88 17.41
CA ASN A 309 -1.90 -12.90 16.95
C ASN A 309 -2.84 -12.40 18.04
N PHE A 310 -3.68 -11.40 17.74
CA PHE A 310 -4.72 -10.87 18.62
C PHE A 310 -6.12 -11.09 18.02
N ILE A 311 -6.82 -12.13 18.51
CA ILE A 311 -8.07 -12.65 17.93
C ILE A 311 -9.19 -12.69 18.98
N ASP A 312 -10.35 -12.13 18.66
CA ASP A 312 -11.60 -12.17 19.46
C ASP A 312 -11.46 -11.71 20.93
N ASN A 313 -10.43 -10.93 21.28
CA ASN A 313 -10.25 -10.43 22.64
C ASN A 313 -11.22 -9.27 22.92
N GLY A 314 -11.70 -9.14 24.15
CA GLY A 314 -12.59 -8.03 24.55
C GLY A 314 -11.95 -6.65 24.35
N ILE A 315 -10.63 -6.57 24.53
CA ILE A 315 -9.72 -5.52 24.06
C ILE A 315 -8.41 -6.23 23.71
N ASN A 316 -7.84 -6.02 22.52
CA ASN A 316 -6.59 -6.70 22.13
C ASN A 316 -5.40 -6.23 22.98
N ALA A 317 -5.16 -4.92 23.03
CA ALA A 317 -4.09 -4.31 23.80
C ALA A 317 -4.52 -3.02 24.50
N TYR A 318 -3.94 -2.76 25.67
CA TYR A 318 -3.95 -1.45 26.31
C TYR A 318 -2.54 -1.11 26.76
N ASP A 319 -2.05 0.08 26.38
CA ASP A 319 -0.75 0.59 26.80
C ASP A 319 -0.85 2.07 27.20
N ASN A 320 -0.36 2.39 28.40
CA ASN A 320 -0.17 3.77 28.87
C ASN A 320 1.30 4.13 29.11
N GLY A 321 2.22 3.21 28.83
CA GLY A 321 3.66 3.41 28.90
C GLY A 321 4.26 3.81 27.55
N ILE A 322 5.51 3.40 27.32
CA ILE A 322 6.30 3.72 26.10
C ILE A 322 6.96 2.44 25.60
N ASN A 323 6.20 1.60 24.90
CA ASN A 323 6.66 0.32 24.37
C ASN A 323 6.66 0.33 22.83
N LYS A 324 7.40 -0.61 22.24
CA LYS A 324 7.40 -0.82 20.79
C LYS A 324 6.40 -1.93 20.48
N TRP A 325 5.46 -1.64 19.60
CA TRP A 325 4.49 -2.62 19.12
C TRP A 325 4.83 -3.17 17.72
N ASN A 326 6.02 -2.86 17.20
CA ASN A 326 6.60 -3.48 16.01
C ASN A 326 8.14 -3.43 16.02
N THR A 327 8.75 -4.22 15.14
CA THR A 327 10.18 -4.25 14.80
C THR A 327 10.33 -4.02 13.29
N SER A 328 11.02 -4.92 12.57
CA SER A 328 10.88 -5.07 11.10
C SER A 328 9.48 -5.55 10.71
N ILE A 329 8.74 -6.14 11.66
CA ILE A 329 7.37 -6.66 11.54
C ILE A 329 6.52 -6.25 12.75
N GLY A 330 5.21 -6.10 12.60
CA GLY A 330 4.25 -5.85 13.71
C GLY A 330 3.49 -7.12 14.10
N ASN A 331 2.22 -6.99 14.47
CA ASN A 331 1.35 -8.05 14.96
C ASN A 331 0.11 -8.19 14.06
N TYR A 332 -0.53 -9.36 14.08
CA TYR A 332 -1.85 -9.56 13.48
C TYR A 332 -2.96 -9.17 14.47
N TRP A 333 -3.93 -8.39 13.99
CA TRP A 333 -5.08 -7.91 14.77
C TRP A 333 -6.37 -8.24 14.00
N HIS A 334 -7.27 -9.04 14.59
CA HIS A 334 -8.49 -9.50 13.90
C HIS A 334 -9.52 -8.39 13.57
N ASP A 335 -9.32 -7.21 14.15
CA ASP A 335 -10.12 -5.99 14.05
C ASP A 335 -9.40 -4.89 13.24
N TYR A 336 -8.32 -5.23 12.52
CA TYR A 336 -7.66 -4.31 11.59
C TYR A 336 -8.38 -4.27 10.24
N ASP A 337 -8.71 -3.06 9.81
CA ASP A 337 -9.45 -2.73 8.58
C ASP A 337 -8.70 -1.76 7.66
N GLY A 338 -7.39 -1.59 7.88
CA GLY A 338 -6.52 -0.74 7.07
C GLY A 338 -6.13 -1.36 5.73
N ILE A 339 -5.49 -0.54 4.89
CA ILE A 339 -5.05 -0.89 3.54
C ILE A 339 -3.58 -1.34 3.49
N ASP A 340 -3.27 -2.11 2.45
CA ASP A 340 -1.95 -2.59 2.02
C ASP A 340 -1.86 -2.19 0.54
N GLU A 341 -1.24 -1.04 0.26
CA GLU A 341 -1.17 -0.47 -1.11
C GLU A 341 -0.05 -1.08 -1.96
N ASN A 342 0.94 -1.71 -1.31
CA ASN A 342 2.14 -2.25 -1.96
C ASN A 342 2.11 -3.78 -2.17
N GLU A 343 1.04 -4.44 -1.71
CA GLU A 343 0.85 -5.90 -1.66
C GLU A 343 1.92 -6.65 -0.83
N ASP A 344 2.56 -5.99 0.15
CA ASP A 344 3.63 -6.58 0.99
C ASP A 344 3.14 -7.37 2.21
N GLY A 345 1.83 -7.41 2.47
CA GLY A 345 1.22 -8.16 3.56
C GLY A 345 1.25 -7.45 4.91
N ILE A 346 1.80 -6.22 4.95
CA ILE A 346 1.85 -5.34 6.11
C ILE A 346 1.03 -4.08 5.78
N GLY A 347 0.03 -3.76 6.60
CA GLY A 347 -0.83 -2.63 6.35
C GLY A 347 -0.15 -1.27 6.59
N ASP A 348 -0.31 -0.35 5.62
CA ASP A 348 0.27 1.00 5.61
C ASP A 348 -0.30 1.91 6.71
N THR A 349 -1.51 1.62 7.19
CA THR A 349 -2.19 2.39 8.24
C THR A 349 -1.86 1.84 9.63
N PRO A 350 -1.20 2.59 10.55
CA PRO A 350 -0.86 2.08 11.88
C PRO A 350 -2.08 1.73 12.75
N TYR A 351 -2.02 0.59 13.46
CA TYR A 351 -3.04 0.19 14.45
C TYR A 351 -2.77 0.91 15.79
N GLU A 352 -3.70 1.76 16.23
CA GLU A 352 -3.57 2.59 17.44
C GLU A 352 -3.90 1.82 18.73
N ILE A 353 -3.05 1.95 19.74
CA ILE A 353 -3.07 1.13 20.97
C ILE A 353 -3.19 2.03 22.21
N GLY A 354 -4.35 1.97 22.86
CA GLY A 354 -4.62 2.69 24.10
C GLY A 354 -4.87 4.19 23.88
N ILE A 355 -4.39 5.02 24.82
CA ILE A 355 -4.76 6.45 24.92
C ILE A 355 -3.61 7.42 24.67
N ASN A 356 -2.39 6.92 24.46
CA ASN A 356 -1.15 7.72 24.45
C ASN A 356 -0.45 7.79 23.08
N LYS A 357 -1.11 7.37 21.99
CA LYS A 357 -0.51 7.21 20.66
C LYS A 357 0.67 6.24 20.61
N ASN A 358 0.60 5.16 21.39
CA ASN A 358 1.37 3.96 21.08
C ASN A 358 0.65 3.31 19.89
N ASN A 359 1.39 2.87 18.87
CA ASN A 359 0.81 2.19 17.72
C ASN A 359 1.73 1.08 17.22
N ASP A 360 1.11 0.05 16.65
CA ASP A 360 1.78 -0.89 15.78
C ASP A 360 1.85 -0.26 14.38
N LYS A 361 3.06 -0.02 13.89
CA LYS A 361 3.29 0.64 12.59
C LYS A 361 3.52 -0.35 11.45
N LYS A 362 3.34 -1.64 11.72
CA LYS A 362 3.44 -2.73 10.74
C LYS A 362 2.40 -3.82 11.04
N PRO A 363 1.10 -3.47 11.21
CA PRO A 363 0.05 -4.46 11.44
C PRO A 363 0.01 -5.44 10.27
N LEU A 364 -0.24 -6.71 10.55
CA LEU A 364 -0.22 -7.76 9.53
C LEU A 364 -1.60 -7.96 8.93
N MET A 365 -1.67 -7.99 7.60
CA MET A 365 -2.88 -8.34 6.86
C MET A 365 -3.27 -9.81 7.08
N ASN A 366 -2.26 -10.66 7.25
CA ASN A 366 -2.42 -12.11 7.40
C ASN A 366 -2.05 -12.59 8.82
N ARG A 367 -2.77 -13.61 9.27
CA ARG A 367 -2.53 -14.26 10.56
C ARG A 367 -1.26 -15.10 10.51
N ILE A 368 -0.46 -15.06 11.59
CA ILE A 368 0.73 -15.90 11.76
C ILE A 368 0.26 -17.33 12.08
N GLU A 369 0.48 -18.28 11.15
CA GLU A 369 0.13 -19.70 11.34
C GLU A 369 1.02 -20.67 10.55
N HIS A 370 0.71 -21.97 10.63
CA HIS A 370 1.54 -23.04 10.07
C HIS A 370 0.67 -24.08 9.32
N PRO A 371 0.84 -24.27 8.00
CA PRO A 371 1.67 -23.45 7.10
C PRO A 371 1.18 -21.99 7.04
N PRO A 372 2.07 -21.01 6.81
CA PRO A 372 1.70 -19.60 6.71
C PRO A 372 0.92 -19.30 5.41
N LEU A 373 -0.02 -18.35 5.48
CA LEU A 373 -0.73 -17.82 4.31
C LEU A 373 0.04 -16.71 3.58
N PHE A 374 0.99 -16.06 4.26
CA PHE A 374 1.83 -15.01 3.71
C PHE A 374 3.27 -15.20 4.20
N VAL A 375 4.26 -14.99 3.34
CA VAL A 375 5.69 -15.14 3.66
C VAL A 375 6.55 -14.05 3.01
N TRP A 376 7.64 -13.68 3.66
CA TRP A 376 8.59 -12.64 3.23
C TRP A 376 9.96 -13.23 2.93
N VAL A 377 10.57 -12.79 1.82
CA VAL A 377 11.88 -13.25 1.35
C VAL A 377 12.85 -12.09 1.17
N SER A 378 14.04 -12.18 1.78
CA SER A 378 15.17 -11.28 1.52
C SER A 378 16.49 -11.96 1.85
N ASP A 379 17.51 -11.75 1.01
CA ASP A 379 18.88 -12.26 1.20
C ASP A 379 19.65 -11.62 2.38
N GLU A 380 19.11 -10.56 3.01
CA GLU A 380 19.62 -10.02 4.27
C GLU A 380 18.96 -10.62 5.54
N LEU A 381 17.96 -11.50 5.40
CA LEU A 381 17.30 -12.13 6.56
C LEU A 381 18.17 -13.22 7.19
N THR A 382 18.02 -13.41 8.50
CA THR A 382 18.87 -14.34 9.27
C THR A 382 18.10 -14.99 10.41
N SER A 383 18.71 -15.96 11.10
CA SER A 383 18.19 -16.58 12.32
C SER A 383 18.02 -15.65 13.54
N SER A 384 18.23 -14.34 13.37
CA SER A 384 17.88 -13.29 14.34
C SER A 384 16.68 -12.44 13.92
N THR A 385 16.17 -12.61 12.70
CA THR A 385 14.92 -12.02 12.21
C THR A 385 13.72 -12.65 12.95
N PRO A 386 12.71 -11.86 13.36
CA PRO A 386 11.42 -12.41 13.84
C PRO A 386 10.77 -13.25 12.73
N GLY A 387 10.03 -14.32 13.07
CA GLY A 387 9.41 -15.16 12.04
C GLY A 387 10.38 -16.01 11.19
N TRP A 388 11.68 -16.04 11.50
CA TRP A 388 12.66 -16.84 10.76
C TRP A 388 12.31 -18.34 10.74
N ASN A 389 12.30 -18.95 9.54
CA ASN A 389 11.84 -20.32 9.29
C ASN A 389 10.37 -20.58 9.69
N ILE A 390 9.56 -19.53 9.85
CA ILE A 390 8.11 -19.57 10.10
C ILE A 390 7.40 -18.95 8.91
N ASP A 391 7.68 -17.68 8.66
CA ASP A 391 7.17 -16.86 7.57
C ASP A 391 8.25 -15.95 6.94
N HIS A 392 9.48 -15.91 7.49
CA HIS A 392 10.64 -15.21 6.93
C HIS A 392 11.73 -16.17 6.46
N PHE A 393 12.21 -15.99 5.23
CA PHE A 393 13.19 -16.86 4.56
C PHE A 393 14.26 -16.07 3.80
N ASP A 394 15.45 -16.66 3.62
CA ASP A 394 16.57 -16.11 2.84
C ASP A 394 16.56 -16.52 1.35
N ASP A 395 15.62 -17.39 0.97
CA ASP A 395 15.56 -18.02 -0.35
C ASP A 395 14.10 -18.26 -0.79
N ILE A 396 13.82 -18.08 -2.09
CA ILE A 396 12.46 -18.18 -2.63
C ILE A 396 11.97 -19.63 -2.62
N GLN A 397 12.81 -20.64 -2.86
CA GLN A 397 12.36 -22.03 -2.84
C GLN A 397 12.00 -22.47 -1.42
N ASN A 398 12.77 -22.06 -0.41
CA ASN A 398 12.42 -22.28 1.01
C ASN A 398 11.03 -21.69 1.35
N ALA A 399 10.71 -20.50 0.82
CA ALA A 399 9.42 -19.86 0.99
C ALA A 399 8.28 -20.57 0.22
N VAL A 400 8.53 -20.96 -1.05
CA VAL A 400 7.59 -21.75 -1.87
C VAL A 400 7.30 -23.09 -1.22
N ASP A 401 8.29 -23.78 -0.66
CA ASP A 401 8.10 -25.05 0.04
C ASP A 401 7.21 -24.87 1.30
N ALA A 402 7.44 -23.79 2.07
CA ALA A 402 6.78 -23.52 3.34
C ALA A 402 5.34 -22.99 3.24
N VAL A 403 5.05 -22.10 2.28
CA VAL A 403 3.76 -21.38 2.18
C VAL A 403 2.58 -22.33 1.92
N ALA A 404 1.39 -21.95 2.40
CA ALA A 404 0.15 -22.67 2.16
C ALA A 404 -0.31 -22.62 0.69
N GLU A 405 -1.13 -23.60 0.30
CA GLU A 405 -1.87 -23.57 -0.97
C GLU A 405 -2.83 -22.36 -1.00
N GLY A 406 -2.75 -21.55 -2.05
CA GLY A 406 -3.47 -20.27 -2.17
C GLY A 406 -2.84 -19.10 -1.39
N GLY A 407 -1.66 -19.28 -0.79
CA GLY A 407 -0.92 -18.23 -0.10
C GLY A 407 -0.11 -17.31 -1.02
N SER A 408 0.48 -16.28 -0.42
CA SER A 408 1.29 -15.27 -1.11
C SER A 408 2.73 -15.21 -0.58
N ILE A 409 3.66 -14.89 -1.49
CA ILE A 409 5.08 -14.68 -1.21
C ILE A 409 5.44 -13.25 -1.64
N TYR A 410 5.98 -12.45 -0.73
CA TYR A 410 6.60 -11.17 -1.06
C TYR A 410 8.12 -11.30 -1.07
N VAL A 411 8.75 -10.83 -2.15
CA VAL A 411 10.21 -10.92 -2.36
C VAL A 411 10.79 -9.52 -2.45
N TYR A 412 11.54 -9.11 -1.43
CA TYR A 412 12.28 -7.85 -1.46
C TYR A 412 13.44 -7.92 -2.46
N TRP A 413 13.89 -6.75 -2.90
CA TRP A 413 14.98 -6.57 -3.84
C TRP A 413 16.23 -7.37 -3.43
N GLY A 414 16.72 -8.19 -4.35
CA GLY A 414 17.83 -9.11 -4.14
C GLY A 414 18.18 -9.89 -5.40
N SER A 415 19.02 -10.92 -5.27
CA SER A 415 19.45 -11.79 -6.36
C SER A 415 19.32 -13.26 -5.99
N TYR A 416 18.35 -13.95 -6.60
CA TYR A 416 17.91 -15.29 -6.23
C TYR A 416 18.20 -16.31 -7.35
N GLY A 417 18.17 -17.61 -6.98
CA GLY A 417 18.29 -18.71 -7.94
C GLY A 417 16.97 -19.00 -8.68
N GLY A 418 16.99 -20.01 -9.56
CA GLY A 418 15.77 -20.52 -10.21
C GLY A 418 14.81 -21.21 -9.22
N VAL A 419 13.51 -21.17 -9.51
CA VAL A 419 12.44 -21.59 -8.58
C VAL A 419 11.47 -22.56 -9.24
N GLU A 420 11.12 -23.65 -8.56
CA GLU A 420 10.06 -24.59 -8.93
C GLU A 420 8.76 -24.28 -8.16
N ILE A 421 7.72 -23.88 -8.90
CA ILE A 421 6.38 -23.57 -8.38
C ILE A 421 5.46 -24.74 -8.71
N ASN A 422 5.16 -25.55 -7.70
CA ASN A 422 4.42 -26.82 -7.79
C ASN A 422 3.12 -26.85 -6.93
N LYS A 423 2.67 -25.67 -6.49
CA LYS A 423 1.42 -25.36 -5.78
C LYS A 423 0.85 -24.04 -6.32
N GLY A 424 -0.46 -23.81 -6.18
CA GLY A 424 -1.10 -22.55 -6.57
C GLY A 424 -0.82 -21.47 -5.53
N ILE A 425 -0.10 -20.41 -5.91
CA ILE A 425 0.37 -19.33 -5.03
C ILE A 425 0.56 -18.02 -5.81
N ASN A 426 0.58 -16.89 -5.10
CA ASN A 426 1.03 -15.62 -5.65
C ASN A 426 2.49 -15.36 -5.25
N ILE A 427 3.32 -14.91 -6.18
CA ILE A 427 4.68 -14.43 -5.91
C ILE A 427 4.82 -13.01 -6.47
N ILE A 428 5.06 -12.06 -5.58
CA ILE A 428 5.16 -10.64 -5.86
C ILE A 428 6.56 -10.20 -5.44
N ALA A 429 7.21 -9.38 -6.26
CA ALA A 429 8.55 -8.88 -5.97
C ALA A 429 8.60 -7.35 -6.00
N GLU A 430 9.58 -6.76 -5.31
CA GLU A 430 10.01 -5.39 -5.58
C GLU A 430 10.58 -5.29 -7.01
N GLU A 431 10.40 -4.14 -7.66
CA GLU A 431 10.85 -3.95 -9.05
C GLU A 431 12.35 -4.23 -9.23
N ASN A 432 12.69 -4.90 -10.34
CA ASN A 432 14.06 -5.29 -10.70
C ASN A 432 14.70 -6.35 -9.78
N THR A 433 13.92 -7.02 -8.93
CA THR A 433 14.36 -8.23 -8.22
C THR A 433 14.84 -9.29 -9.21
N LEU A 434 16.07 -9.78 -9.05
CA LEU A 434 16.73 -10.64 -10.04
C LEU A 434 16.57 -12.12 -9.71
N ILE A 435 16.12 -12.89 -10.70
CA ILE A 435 16.29 -14.34 -10.78
C ILE A 435 17.39 -14.64 -11.80
N ASN A 436 18.41 -15.40 -11.40
CA ASN A 436 19.52 -15.80 -12.27
C ASN A 436 19.79 -17.31 -12.15
N SER A 437 19.58 -18.07 -13.22
CA SER A 437 19.59 -19.55 -13.20
C SER A 437 20.46 -20.19 -14.29
N ASP A 438 21.15 -21.28 -13.93
CA ASP A 438 21.86 -22.16 -14.87
C ASP A 438 20.90 -23.17 -15.58
N GLU A 439 19.62 -23.22 -15.18
CA GLU A 439 18.57 -24.07 -15.77
C GLU A 439 17.34 -23.20 -16.14
N ASP A 440 16.13 -23.55 -15.70
CA ASP A 440 14.95 -22.68 -15.81
C ASP A 440 14.99 -21.57 -14.74
N GLY A 441 14.48 -20.37 -15.06
CA GLY A 441 14.34 -19.27 -14.10
C GLY A 441 13.13 -19.47 -13.20
N LEU A 442 11.93 -19.56 -13.79
CA LEU A 442 10.69 -19.93 -13.11
C LEU A 442 10.06 -21.14 -13.80
N LEU A 443 10.00 -22.27 -13.10
CA LEU A 443 9.31 -23.50 -13.53
C LEU A 443 7.95 -23.60 -12.84
N ILE A 444 6.89 -23.23 -13.57
CA ILE A 444 5.50 -23.27 -13.11
C ILE A 444 4.85 -24.58 -13.57
N SER A 445 4.38 -25.38 -12.61
CA SER A 445 3.82 -26.73 -12.83
C SER A 445 2.51 -27.00 -12.08
N SER A 446 1.95 -25.95 -11.46
CA SER A 446 0.63 -25.96 -10.80
C SER A 446 -0.33 -24.98 -11.48
N ASP A 447 -1.62 -25.18 -11.26
CA ASP A 447 -2.68 -24.24 -11.63
C ASP A 447 -2.76 -23.08 -10.62
N ASN A 448 -3.41 -21.96 -10.99
CA ASN A 448 -3.68 -20.81 -10.10
C ASN A 448 -2.39 -20.18 -9.52
N VAL A 449 -1.49 -19.73 -10.41
CA VAL A 449 -0.20 -19.14 -10.03
C VAL A 449 -0.07 -17.72 -10.57
N THR A 450 0.23 -16.75 -9.70
CA THR A 450 0.49 -15.35 -10.08
C THR A 450 1.96 -15.02 -9.88
N VAL A 451 2.58 -14.35 -10.85
CA VAL A 451 3.97 -13.85 -10.79
C VAL A 451 3.99 -12.38 -11.22
N LYS A 452 4.52 -11.49 -10.36
CA LYS A 452 4.67 -10.05 -10.64
C LYS A 452 6.14 -9.57 -10.58
N ASN A 453 6.47 -8.54 -11.37
CA ASN A 453 7.61 -7.61 -11.21
C ASN A 453 9.06 -8.13 -11.39
N PHE A 454 9.30 -9.45 -11.49
CA PHE A 454 10.65 -10.01 -11.59
C PHE A 454 11.46 -9.58 -12.83
N LEU A 455 12.77 -9.40 -12.65
CA LEU A 455 13.79 -9.42 -13.69
C LEU A 455 14.41 -10.82 -13.75
N ILE A 456 14.42 -11.47 -14.92
CA ILE A 456 14.78 -12.90 -15.05
C ILE A 456 15.80 -13.12 -16.17
N SER A 457 16.85 -13.87 -15.85
CA SER A 457 17.88 -14.36 -16.78
C SER A 457 18.14 -15.85 -16.51
N ALA A 458 18.06 -16.71 -17.53
CA ALA A 458 18.16 -18.16 -17.34
C ALA A 458 18.80 -18.88 -18.55
N ASP A 459 19.73 -19.80 -18.29
CA ASP A 459 20.47 -20.53 -19.35
C ASP A 459 19.56 -21.51 -20.15
N GLU A 460 18.40 -21.96 -19.61
CA GLU A 460 17.33 -22.63 -20.37
C GLU A 460 16.15 -21.70 -20.74
N ASN A 461 15.14 -21.59 -19.89
CA ASN A 461 13.90 -20.83 -20.12
C ASN A 461 13.72 -19.82 -18.98
N GLY A 462 13.44 -18.56 -19.29
CA GLY A 462 13.21 -17.54 -18.26
C GLY A 462 11.97 -17.85 -17.42
N ILE A 463 10.81 -18.00 -18.09
CA ILE A 463 9.57 -18.48 -17.50
C ILE A 463 9.08 -19.70 -18.29
N LYS A 464 8.67 -20.76 -17.59
CA LYS A 464 8.23 -22.03 -18.20
C LYS A 464 6.96 -22.50 -17.52
N ILE A 465 5.84 -22.47 -18.25
CA ILE A 465 4.53 -22.91 -17.76
C ILE A 465 4.26 -24.29 -18.34
N MET A 466 4.01 -25.30 -17.51
CA MET A 466 3.96 -26.70 -17.96
C MET A 466 2.77 -27.48 -17.38
N ASN A 467 1.82 -27.83 -18.25
CA ASN A 467 0.57 -28.53 -17.94
C ASN A 467 -0.40 -27.80 -16.98
N SER A 468 -0.15 -26.53 -16.67
CA SER A 468 -0.98 -25.68 -15.80
C SER A 468 -2.15 -24.99 -16.51
N CYS A 469 -3.17 -24.60 -15.74
CA CYS A 469 -4.12 -23.55 -16.11
C CYS A 469 -4.15 -22.36 -15.14
N ASP A 470 -4.76 -21.26 -15.57
CA ASP A 470 -5.03 -20.07 -14.73
C ASP A 470 -3.75 -19.48 -14.11
N VAL A 471 -2.73 -19.29 -14.95
CA VAL A 471 -1.43 -18.71 -14.58
C VAL A 471 -1.35 -17.27 -15.09
N ILE A 472 -0.93 -16.33 -14.24
CA ILE A 472 -0.81 -14.90 -14.54
C ILE A 472 0.66 -14.48 -14.42
N ILE A 473 1.21 -13.92 -15.49
CA ILE A 473 2.56 -13.33 -15.54
C ILE A 473 2.40 -11.84 -15.84
N GLU A 474 2.78 -10.97 -14.91
CA GLU A 474 2.61 -9.52 -15.02
C GLU A 474 3.91 -8.75 -14.72
N LYS A 475 4.19 -7.65 -15.45
CA LYS A 475 5.29 -6.70 -15.17
C LYS A 475 6.70 -7.34 -15.14
N CYS A 476 6.86 -8.53 -15.72
CA CYS A 476 8.13 -9.24 -15.75
C CYS A 476 9.05 -8.71 -16.87
N ASN A 477 10.35 -8.71 -16.61
CA ASN A 477 11.40 -8.40 -17.58
C ASN A 477 12.25 -9.66 -17.79
N VAL A 478 12.18 -10.28 -18.96
CA VAL A 478 12.81 -11.59 -19.19
C VAL A 478 13.76 -11.56 -20.37
N THR A 479 15.02 -11.92 -20.10
CA THR A 479 16.13 -11.71 -21.03
C THR A 479 17.16 -12.84 -21.04
N GLN A 480 18.05 -12.80 -22.03
CA GLN A 480 19.23 -13.67 -22.22
C GLN A 480 18.96 -15.19 -22.22
N SER A 481 17.70 -15.62 -22.34
CA SER A 481 17.26 -17.02 -22.24
C SER A 481 17.07 -17.66 -23.62
N ASN A 482 16.97 -19.00 -23.74
CA ASN A 482 16.59 -19.62 -25.03
C ASN A 482 15.14 -19.31 -25.37
N PHE A 483 14.27 -19.32 -24.36
CA PHE A 483 12.90 -18.85 -24.43
C PHE A 483 12.68 -17.87 -23.28
N GLY A 484 12.20 -16.65 -23.57
CA GLY A 484 11.78 -15.74 -22.52
C GLY A 484 10.58 -16.31 -21.75
N LEU A 485 9.55 -16.72 -22.48
CA LEU A 485 8.45 -17.53 -21.93
C LEU A 485 8.17 -18.76 -22.80
N TYR A 486 7.98 -19.93 -22.18
CA TYR A 486 7.62 -21.18 -22.85
C TYR A 486 6.40 -21.83 -22.18
N ALA A 487 5.25 -21.82 -22.85
CA ALA A 487 3.99 -22.38 -22.35
C ALA A 487 3.63 -23.70 -23.05
N VAL A 488 3.63 -24.80 -22.28
CA VAL A 488 3.59 -26.18 -22.79
C VAL A 488 2.39 -26.92 -22.21
N ASN A 489 1.45 -27.31 -23.09
CA ASN A 489 0.16 -27.92 -22.70
C ASN A 489 -0.67 -27.05 -21.74
N SER A 490 -0.46 -25.73 -21.76
CA SER A 490 -1.06 -24.78 -20.81
C SER A 490 -2.39 -24.22 -21.32
N ILE A 491 -3.29 -23.86 -20.40
CA ILE A 491 -4.64 -23.41 -20.74
C ILE A 491 -5.03 -22.17 -19.93
N ASN A 492 -5.65 -21.16 -20.56
CA ASN A 492 -6.24 -20.01 -19.84
C ASN A 492 -5.19 -19.22 -19.02
N CYS A 493 -4.02 -18.96 -19.60
CA CYS A 493 -2.95 -18.18 -18.96
C CYS A 493 -2.90 -16.75 -19.50
N SER A 494 -2.60 -15.79 -18.63
CA SER A 494 -2.47 -14.37 -18.94
C SER A 494 -1.00 -13.94 -18.86
N ILE A 495 -0.51 -13.26 -19.89
CA ILE A 495 0.81 -12.64 -19.92
C ILE A 495 0.61 -11.17 -20.27
N SER A 496 0.87 -10.27 -19.31
CA SER A 496 0.57 -8.85 -19.46
C SER A 496 1.71 -7.94 -18.99
N ASN A 497 1.74 -6.70 -19.51
CA ASN A 497 2.61 -5.61 -19.03
C ASN A 497 4.13 -5.95 -19.01
N SER A 498 4.55 -6.98 -19.76
CA SER A 498 5.86 -7.65 -19.60
C SER A 498 6.78 -7.47 -20.81
N ASN A 499 8.09 -7.44 -20.58
CA ASN A 499 9.12 -7.26 -21.59
C ASN A 499 9.89 -8.56 -21.84
N PHE A 500 9.93 -9.04 -23.08
CA PHE A 500 10.65 -10.25 -23.50
C PHE A 500 11.70 -9.90 -24.55
N TYR A 501 12.98 -9.80 -24.16
CA TYR A 501 14.02 -9.21 -25.01
C TYR A 501 15.41 -9.85 -24.93
N GLU A 502 16.17 -9.80 -26.03
CA GLU A 502 17.52 -10.38 -26.17
C GLU A 502 17.59 -11.91 -25.89
N ASN A 503 16.45 -12.61 -25.95
CA ASN A 503 16.37 -14.07 -25.88
C ASN A 503 16.67 -14.70 -27.27
N ILE A 504 16.72 -16.04 -27.36
CA ILE A 504 16.67 -16.71 -28.68
C ILE A 504 15.24 -16.61 -29.26
N LYS A 505 14.22 -16.89 -28.45
CA LYS A 505 12.80 -16.63 -28.75
C LYS A 505 12.17 -15.85 -27.61
N GLY A 506 11.36 -14.84 -27.90
CA GLY A 506 10.66 -14.06 -26.87
C GLY A 506 9.64 -14.92 -26.12
N ILE A 507 8.60 -15.39 -26.83
CA ILE A 507 7.55 -16.25 -26.29
C ILE A 507 7.35 -17.47 -27.22
N CYS A 508 7.08 -18.64 -26.65
CA CYS A 508 6.75 -19.86 -27.39
C CYS A 508 5.54 -20.57 -26.78
N LEU A 509 4.52 -20.83 -27.62
CA LEU A 509 3.34 -21.62 -27.30
C LEU A 509 3.42 -22.99 -27.98
N PHE A 510 3.31 -24.06 -27.18
CA PHE A 510 3.39 -25.45 -27.62
C PHE A 510 2.19 -26.24 -27.11
N ASN A 511 1.31 -26.66 -28.02
CA ASN A 511 0.07 -27.39 -27.69
C ASN A 511 -0.77 -26.69 -26.59
N SER A 512 -0.75 -25.35 -26.58
CA SER A 512 -1.37 -24.51 -25.54
C SER A 512 -2.57 -23.74 -26.11
N SER A 513 -3.53 -23.38 -25.26
CA SER A 513 -4.80 -22.78 -25.72
C SER A 513 -5.38 -21.74 -24.76
N LYS A 514 -6.08 -20.73 -25.30
CA LYS A 514 -6.54 -19.57 -24.51
C LYS A 514 -5.40 -18.87 -23.74
N ILE A 515 -4.20 -18.83 -24.32
CA ILE A 515 -3.13 -17.98 -23.81
C ILE A 515 -3.36 -16.57 -24.36
N SER A 516 -3.48 -15.58 -23.47
CA SER A 516 -3.62 -14.17 -23.82
C SER A 516 -2.31 -13.43 -23.56
N ILE A 517 -1.78 -12.73 -24.56
CA ILE A 517 -0.54 -11.95 -24.49
C ILE A 517 -0.90 -10.51 -24.87
N PHE A 518 -0.79 -9.56 -23.93
CA PHE A 518 -1.21 -8.17 -24.16
C PHE A 518 -0.43 -7.12 -23.37
N HIS A 519 -0.36 -5.88 -23.89
CA HIS A 519 0.49 -4.81 -23.34
C HIS A 519 1.97 -5.22 -23.14
N CYS A 520 2.46 -6.16 -23.96
CA CYS A 520 3.83 -6.67 -23.88
C CYS A 520 4.75 -6.03 -24.92
N ARG A 521 6.04 -5.89 -24.58
CA ARG A 521 7.08 -5.50 -25.54
C ARG A 521 8.00 -6.68 -25.81
N ILE A 522 8.08 -7.08 -27.07
CA ILE A 522 8.73 -8.33 -27.48
C ILE A 522 9.77 -7.97 -28.54
N TYR A 523 11.03 -7.75 -28.12
CA TYR A 523 12.00 -7.04 -28.96
C TYR A 523 13.43 -7.56 -28.92
N ASN A 524 14.18 -7.33 -30.00
CA ASN A 524 15.59 -7.74 -30.15
C ASN A 524 15.87 -9.26 -29.95
N ASN A 525 14.85 -10.13 -29.94
CA ASN A 525 15.08 -11.57 -29.77
C ASN A 525 15.70 -12.14 -31.05
N SER A 526 16.74 -12.97 -30.91
CA SER A 526 17.64 -13.32 -32.02
C SER A 526 17.04 -14.25 -33.07
N TYR A 527 15.84 -14.82 -32.83
CA TYR A 527 15.11 -15.62 -33.80
C TYR A 527 13.64 -15.18 -33.98
N PHE A 528 12.73 -15.53 -33.08
CA PHE A 528 11.31 -15.15 -33.20
C PHE A 528 10.88 -14.28 -32.00
N GLY A 529 9.99 -13.30 -32.24
CA GLY A 529 9.29 -12.61 -31.16
C GLY A 529 8.34 -13.58 -30.44
N VAL A 530 7.30 -14.06 -31.14
CA VAL A 530 6.39 -15.11 -30.67
C VAL A 530 6.36 -16.29 -31.64
N GLU A 531 6.37 -17.52 -31.10
CA GLU A 531 6.16 -18.76 -31.83
C GLU A 531 4.85 -19.43 -31.39
N ILE A 532 3.94 -19.74 -32.32
CA ILE A 532 2.72 -20.50 -32.04
C ILE A 532 2.79 -21.84 -32.80
N SER A 533 2.89 -22.93 -32.05
CA SER A 533 3.34 -24.22 -32.60
C SER A 533 2.56 -25.44 -32.08
N HIS A 534 2.78 -26.58 -32.76
CA HIS A 534 2.33 -27.91 -32.35
C HIS A 534 0.83 -28.04 -32.03
N GLY A 535 -0.05 -27.32 -32.73
CA GLY A 535 -1.50 -27.41 -32.55
C GLY A 535 -2.04 -26.52 -31.44
N SER A 536 -1.37 -25.39 -31.17
CA SER A 536 -1.87 -24.36 -30.25
C SER A 536 -3.06 -23.60 -30.88
N VAL A 537 -4.14 -23.39 -30.13
CA VAL A 537 -5.42 -22.89 -30.67
C VAL A 537 -6.13 -21.90 -29.73
N ASN A 538 -6.93 -20.97 -30.28
CA ASN A 538 -7.66 -19.96 -29.52
C ASN A 538 -6.78 -19.05 -28.63
N ASN A 539 -5.50 -18.89 -28.97
CA ASN A 539 -4.61 -17.94 -28.30
C ASN A 539 -4.76 -16.56 -28.91
N GLN A 540 -4.46 -15.52 -28.13
CA GLN A 540 -4.67 -14.12 -28.51
C GLN A 540 -3.39 -13.33 -28.27
N ILE A 541 -2.98 -12.55 -29.27
CA ILE A 541 -1.92 -11.55 -29.18
C ILE A 541 -2.54 -10.22 -29.59
N SER A 542 -2.69 -9.30 -28.65
CA SER A 542 -3.14 -7.94 -28.91
C SER A 542 -2.33 -6.93 -28.13
N ASP A 543 -2.38 -5.67 -28.53
CA ASP A 543 -1.82 -4.56 -27.77
C ASP A 543 -0.30 -4.70 -27.47
N CYS A 544 0.42 -5.48 -28.30
CA CYS A 544 1.85 -5.77 -28.12
C CYS A 544 2.74 -4.99 -29.10
N HIS A 545 3.88 -4.53 -28.61
CA HIS A 545 4.93 -3.87 -29.41
C HIS A 545 6.02 -4.87 -29.78
N ILE A 546 6.04 -5.30 -31.04
CA ILE A 546 6.86 -6.41 -31.55
C ILE A 546 7.93 -5.84 -32.50
N GLU A 547 9.17 -5.71 -32.01
CA GLU A 547 10.20 -4.89 -32.65
C GLU A 547 11.56 -5.60 -32.85
N ASN A 548 12.19 -5.44 -34.03
CA ASN A 548 13.59 -5.85 -34.29
C ASN A 548 13.94 -7.33 -34.00
N ASN A 549 12.96 -8.25 -33.85
CA ASN A 549 13.24 -9.68 -33.71
C ASN A 549 13.80 -10.27 -35.02
N GLY A 550 14.69 -11.27 -34.92
CA GLY A 550 15.65 -11.60 -35.98
C GLY A 550 15.09 -12.15 -37.31
N ASN A 551 14.12 -13.07 -37.25
CA ASN A 551 13.51 -13.72 -38.41
C ASN A 551 12.08 -13.23 -38.68
N TYR A 552 11.23 -13.28 -37.66
CA TYR A 552 9.83 -12.84 -37.70
C TYR A 552 9.42 -12.31 -36.31
N GLY A 553 8.52 -11.33 -36.28
CA GLY A 553 7.87 -10.88 -35.05
C GLY A 553 6.94 -11.96 -34.49
N VAL A 554 6.18 -12.63 -35.36
CA VAL A 554 5.28 -13.76 -35.02
C VAL A 554 5.43 -14.86 -36.06
N TYR A 555 5.57 -16.11 -35.62
CA TYR A 555 5.74 -17.30 -36.47
C TYR A 555 4.75 -18.40 -36.07
N ILE A 556 3.84 -18.77 -36.98
CA ILE A 556 2.75 -19.72 -36.72
C ILE A 556 2.84 -20.94 -37.64
N THR A 557 2.72 -22.15 -37.06
CA THR A 557 3.00 -23.39 -37.80
C THR A 557 2.31 -24.63 -37.21
N GLN A 558 2.43 -25.77 -37.92
CA GLN A 558 2.08 -27.12 -37.47
C GLN A 558 0.61 -27.33 -37.04
N ASN A 559 -0.34 -26.79 -37.81
CA ASN A 559 -1.80 -26.86 -37.56
C ASN A 559 -2.24 -26.09 -36.29
N SER A 560 -1.51 -25.05 -35.92
CA SER A 560 -1.91 -24.11 -34.87
C SER A 560 -2.90 -23.10 -35.47
N ASN A 561 -4.20 -23.41 -35.39
CA ASN A 561 -5.28 -22.69 -36.07
C ASN A 561 -6.20 -21.97 -35.06
N GLY A 562 -6.97 -20.99 -35.52
CA GLY A 562 -7.95 -20.26 -34.71
C GLY A 562 -7.32 -19.39 -33.63
N ASN A 563 -6.06 -18.97 -33.82
CA ASN A 563 -5.43 -17.95 -33.00
C ASN A 563 -5.76 -16.56 -33.58
N LYS A 564 -5.71 -15.52 -32.75
CA LYS A 564 -6.03 -14.13 -33.12
C LYS A 564 -4.83 -13.22 -32.89
N ILE A 565 -4.50 -12.39 -33.89
CA ILE A 565 -3.41 -11.43 -33.85
C ILE A 565 -3.92 -10.09 -34.41
N TYR A 566 -4.24 -9.14 -33.52
CA TYR A 566 -4.88 -7.87 -33.85
C TYR A 566 -4.39 -6.75 -32.92
N HIS A 567 -4.42 -5.50 -33.36
CA HIS A 567 -4.04 -4.33 -32.56
C HIS A 567 -2.59 -4.38 -32.01
N ASN A 568 -1.65 -4.90 -32.79
CA ASN A 568 -0.22 -4.93 -32.46
C ASN A 568 0.62 -4.01 -33.35
N ASN A 569 1.78 -3.58 -32.86
CA ASN A 569 2.81 -2.88 -33.64
C ASN A 569 3.89 -3.85 -34.13
N PHE A 570 4.07 -3.96 -35.45
CA PHE A 570 5.17 -4.70 -36.08
C PHE A 570 6.25 -3.72 -36.61
N VAL A 571 7.26 -3.46 -35.79
CA VAL A 571 8.33 -2.46 -36.07
C VAL A 571 9.62 -3.15 -36.53
N ASN A 572 10.04 -2.88 -37.77
CA ASN A 572 11.10 -3.59 -38.48
C ASN A 572 10.93 -5.13 -38.50
N ASN A 573 9.68 -5.61 -38.40
CA ASN A 573 9.33 -7.01 -38.23
C ASN A 573 8.16 -7.40 -39.15
N SER A 574 8.20 -8.63 -39.65
CA SER A 574 7.14 -9.26 -40.43
C SER A 574 6.64 -10.52 -39.74
N ALA A 575 5.58 -11.14 -40.27
CA ALA A 575 5.02 -12.39 -39.76
C ALA A 575 5.09 -13.52 -40.79
N TYR A 576 4.96 -14.75 -40.29
CA TYR A 576 4.83 -15.97 -41.09
C TYR A 576 3.67 -16.82 -40.56
N ASP A 577 2.77 -17.23 -41.46
CA ASP A 577 1.66 -18.13 -41.13
C ASP A 577 1.31 -19.05 -42.30
N ILE A 578 1.18 -20.35 -41.99
CA ILE A 578 0.76 -21.42 -42.91
C ILE A 578 -0.44 -22.22 -42.33
N CYS A 579 -1.12 -21.64 -41.35
CA CYS A 579 -2.26 -22.18 -40.62
C CYS A 579 -3.45 -21.21 -40.72
N ASP A 580 -4.64 -21.69 -40.36
CA ASP A 580 -5.91 -20.96 -40.49
C ASP A 580 -6.13 -20.07 -39.25
N ASN A 581 -5.74 -18.79 -39.30
CA ASN A 581 -5.75 -17.84 -38.16
C ASN A 581 -6.29 -16.45 -38.54
N GLU A 582 -6.73 -15.68 -37.53
CA GLU A 582 -7.33 -14.35 -37.71
C GLU A 582 -6.29 -13.25 -37.50
N TRP A 583 -5.91 -12.60 -38.60
CA TRP A 583 -4.98 -11.46 -38.64
C TRP A 583 -5.76 -10.17 -38.89
N GLY A 584 -5.90 -9.38 -37.81
CA GLY A 584 -6.89 -8.31 -37.73
C GLY A 584 -8.32 -8.86 -37.62
N SER A 585 -9.22 -8.13 -36.94
CA SER A 585 -10.61 -8.55 -36.75
C SER A 585 -11.58 -7.80 -37.69
N THR A 586 -12.83 -7.56 -37.30
CA THR A 586 -13.82 -6.87 -38.14
C THR A 586 -13.55 -5.37 -38.28
N TYR A 587 -13.71 -4.85 -39.51
CA TYR A 587 -13.67 -3.42 -39.84
C TYR A 587 -14.39 -2.54 -38.81
N GLU A 588 -15.58 -2.96 -38.38
CA GLU A 588 -16.45 -2.25 -37.43
C GLU A 588 -15.83 -2.00 -36.05
N HIS A 589 -14.69 -2.62 -35.72
CA HIS A 589 -13.99 -2.44 -34.44
C HIS A 589 -12.56 -1.87 -34.59
N VAL A 590 -12.09 -1.56 -35.82
CA VAL A 590 -10.75 -0.97 -36.10
C VAL A 590 -9.55 -1.83 -35.60
N LEU A 591 -9.77 -3.09 -35.24
CA LEU A 591 -8.76 -4.02 -34.73
C LEU A 591 -7.84 -4.60 -35.83
N GLY A 592 -7.14 -3.74 -36.57
CA GLY A 592 -6.04 -4.12 -37.47
C GLY A 592 -4.69 -4.20 -36.75
N ASN A 593 -3.60 -4.63 -37.40
CA ASN A 593 -2.23 -4.43 -36.87
C ASN A 593 -1.52 -3.30 -37.64
N TYR A 594 -0.62 -2.60 -36.97
CA TYR A 594 0.30 -1.66 -37.61
C TYR A 594 1.54 -2.39 -38.13
N TRP A 595 1.92 -2.08 -39.37
CA TRP A 595 3.09 -2.68 -40.03
C TRP A 595 4.00 -1.58 -40.55
N SER A 596 5.17 -1.43 -39.92
CA SER A 596 6.16 -0.36 -40.23
C SER A 596 6.69 -0.35 -41.67
N ASP A 597 6.50 -1.42 -42.44
CA ASP A 597 6.85 -1.50 -43.85
C ASP A 597 5.64 -1.52 -44.81
N TYR A 598 4.41 -1.35 -44.32
CA TYR A 598 3.23 -1.17 -45.16
C TYR A 598 3.27 0.15 -45.94
N LYS A 599 2.79 0.10 -47.19
CA LYS A 599 2.92 1.18 -48.20
C LYS A 599 1.68 1.30 -49.10
N GLY A 600 0.54 0.81 -48.63
CA GLY A 600 -0.73 1.02 -49.32
C GLY A 600 -1.23 2.46 -49.18
N GLU A 601 -2.37 2.74 -49.80
CA GLU A 601 -3.04 4.03 -49.71
C GLU A 601 -4.19 3.97 -48.70
N ASP A 602 -4.64 5.15 -48.27
CA ASP A 602 -5.84 5.41 -47.46
C ASP A 602 -6.60 6.50 -48.22
N LEU A 603 -7.60 6.06 -48.98
CA LEU A 603 -8.45 6.86 -49.87
C LEU A 603 -9.92 6.46 -49.81
N TYR A 604 -10.24 5.25 -49.32
CA TYR A 604 -11.61 4.75 -49.20
C TYR A 604 -11.91 4.15 -47.82
N HIS A 605 -13.03 4.57 -47.25
CA HIS A 605 -13.56 4.04 -46.00
C HIS A 605 -14.71 3.04 -46.23
N GLY A 606 -15.16 2.44 -45.14
CA GLY A 606 -16.23 1.44 -45.09
C GLY A 606 -15.73 0.01 -45.30
N LYS A 607 -16.48 -0.98 -44.79
CA LYS A 607 -16.13 -2.41 -44.79
C LYS A 607 -15.67 -2.99 -46.15
N ASN A 608 -16.15 -2.42 -47.27
CA ASN A 608 -15.81 -2.85 -48.63
C ASN A 608 -14.71 -2.00 -49.30
N ARG A 609 -14.24 -0.92 -48.67
CA ARG A 609 -13.27 0.06 -49.20
C ARG A 609 -13.67 0.61 -50.57
N ASP A 610 -14.93 1.04 -50.66
CA ASP A 610 -15.55 1.58 -51.87
C ASP A 610 -16.19 2.98 -51.70
N ILE A 611 -16.12 3.57 -50.51
CA ILE A 611 -16.67 4.91 -50.20
C ILE A 611 -15.51 5.92 -50.09
N PRO A 612 -15.42 6.97 -50.95
CA PRO A 612 -14.27 7.89 -50.92
C PRO A 612 -14.20 8.73 -49.63
N GLY A 613 -13.08 8.64 -48.92
CA GLY A 613 -12.84 9.25 -47.62
C GLY A 613 -11.76 8.47 -46.87
N ARG A 614 -11.14 9.06 -45.84
CA ARG A 614 -10.11 8.39 -45.03
C ARG A 614 -10.66 7.90 -43.71
N ASP A 615 -10.13 6.78 -43.23
CA ASP A 615 -10.43 6.23 -41.90
C ASP A 615 -9.21 5.72 -41.13
N GLY A 616 -8.00 5.84 -41.69
CA GLY A 616 -6.76 5.37 -41.05
C GLY A 616 -6.51 3.86 -41.18
N ILE A 617 -7.37 3.13 -41.89
CA ILE A 617 -7.17 1.73 -42.30
C ILE A 617 -6.68 1.69 -43.75
N GLY A 618 -5.80 0.75 -44.06
CA GLY A 618 -5.26 0.57 -45.41
C GLY A 618 -6.28 0.05 -46.42
N ASP A 619 -6.35 0.69 -47.60
CA ASP A 619 -7.17 0.25 -48.75
C ASP A 619 -6.84 -1.20 -49.19
N THR A 620 -5.60 -1.65 -48.98
CA THR A 620 -5.10 -2.97 -49.38
C THR A 620 -4.72 -3.83 -48.17
N PRO A 621 -5.13 -5.12 -48.11
CA PRO A 621 -4.61 -6.07 -47.12
C PRO A 621 -3.08 -6.19 -47.15
N TYR A 622 -2.48 -6.51 -46.01
CA TYR A 622 -1.04 -6.82 -45.89
C TYR A 622 -0.84 -8.33 -46.03
N GLU A 623 -0.15 -8.78 -47.09
CA GLU A 623 0.13 -10.20 -47.34
C GLU A 623 1.15 -10.74 -46.33
N ILE A 624 0.81 -11.85 -45.64
CA ILE A 624 1.68 -12.51 -44.64
C ILE A 624 2.39 -13.70 -45.28
N GLU A 625 3.65 -13.95 -44.93
CA GLU A 625 4.42 -15.01 -45.57
C GLU A 625 3.86 -16.40 -45.21
N GLY A 626 3.26 -17.06 -46.19
CA GLY A 626 2.81 -18.46 -46.09
C GLY A 626 1.38 -18.69 -46.59
N GLY A 627 0.51 -17.68 -46.54
CA GLY A 627 -0.80 -17.72 -47.21
C GLY A 627 -1.84 -16.72 -46.70
N GLU A 628 -1.75 -16.32 -45.44
CA GLU A 628 -2.73 -15.43 -44.80
C GLU A 628 -2.48 -13.93 -45.11
N MET A 629 -3.35 -13.06 -44.60
CA MET A 629 -3.21 -11.61 -44.73
C MET A 629 -3.82 -10.90 -43.52
N ASP A 630 -3.20 -9.80 -43.07
CA ASP A 630 -3.92 -8.83 -42.26
C ASP A 630 -4.90 -8.11 -43.18
N ALA A 631 -6.20 -8.28 -42.92
CA ALA A 631 -7.22 -7.70 -43.77
C ALA A 631 -7.27 -6.18 -43.68
N TYR A 632 -6.93 -5.58 -42.53
CA TYR A 632 -7.19 -4.17 -42.20
C TYR A 632 -5.95 -3.49 -41.60
N PRO A 633 -4.80 -3.48 -42.30
CA PRO A 633 -3.55 -2.94 -41.75
C PRO A 633 -3.70 -1.44 -41.42
N LEU A 634 -3.22 -1.04 -40.25
CA LEU A 634 -3.36 0.33 -39.75
C LEU A 634 -2.32 1.26 -40.41
N MET A 635 -2.73 2.50 -40.69
CA MET A 635 -1.88 3.52 -41.33
C MET A 635 -0.92 4.24 -40.37
N GLN A 636 -1.12 4.08 -39.04
CA GLN A 636 -0.32 4.71 -37.99
C GLN A 636 0.03 3.71 -36.89
N GLU A 637 1.10 4.00 -36.15
CA GLU A 637 1.58 3.19 -35.03
C GLU A 637 0.65 3.34 -33.81
N ILE A 638 0.30 2.22 -33.18
CA ILE A 638 -0.62 2.16 -32.05
C ILE A 638 0.12 2.65 -30.79
N ILE A 639 -0.52 3.47 -29.97
CA ILE A 639 0.07 4.04 -28.75
C ILE A 639 -0.10 3.04 -27.59
N LEU A 640 0.73 1.98 -27.60
CA LEU A 640 0.68 0.83 -26.68
C LEU A 640 1.33 1.07 -25.30
N SER A 641 1.44 2.34 -24.91
CA SER A 641 1.86 2.82 -23.59
C SER A 641 1.14 4.16 -23.38
N PRO A 642 0.59 4.47 -22.19
CA PRO A 642 -0.31 5.62 -22.02
C PRO A 642 0.35 6.93 -22.49
N LYS A 643 -0.31 7.81 -23.25
CA LYS A 643 -1.65 8.41 -23.06
C LYS A 643 -2.80 7.48 -22.65
N ARG A 644 -3.44 7.83 -21.53
CA ARG A 644 -4.65 7.19 -20.99
C ARG A 644 -5.88 7.53 -21.84
N LEU A 645 -6.89 6.67 -21.80
CA LEU A 645 -8.30 6.92 -22.14
C LEU A 645 -9.14 6.15 -21.08
N THR A 646 -10.41 6.49 -20.87
CA THR A 646 -11.25 5.86 -19.82
C THR A 646 -12.62 5.42 -20.34
N PRO A 647 -13.37 4.57 -19.60
CA PRO A 647 -14.66 3.98 -20.00
C PRO A 647 -15.85 4.93 -20.31
N GLU A 648 -15.68 6.04 -21.06
CA GLU A 648 -16.78 6.68 -21.83
C GLU A 648 -16.69 6.39 -23.34
N GLU A 649 -15.76 5.52 -23.72
CA GLU A 649 -16.01 4.60 -24.84
C GLU A 649 -16.88 3.41 -24.38
N ILE A 650 -17.34 3.40 -23.11
CA ILE A 650 -18.14 2.34 -22.47
C ILE A 650 -19.38 2.95 -21.81
N ASP A 651 -20.43 3.08 -22.62
CA ASP A 651 -21.82 3.26 -22.18
C ASP A 651 -22.16 4.54 -21.39
N ASN A 652 -21.96 5.71 -22.03
CA ASN A 652 -23.09 6.61 -22.37
C ASN A 652 -22.64 7.83 -23.22
N LYS A 653 -23.55 8.51 -23.92
CA LYS A 653 -23.25 9.76 -24.63
C LYS A 653 -23.32 10.98 -23.72
N TRP A 654 -22.17 11.51 -23.32
CA TRP A 654 -22.13 12.80 -22.66
C TRP A 654 -22.03 13.91 -23.71
N ALA A 655 -22.20 15.15 -23.26
CA ALA A 655 -22.20 16.31 -24.13
C ALA A 655 -21.84 17.58 -23.36
N LEU A 656 -20.55 17.73 -23.02
CA LEU A 656 -20.05 18.94 -22.36
C LEU A 656 -20.37 20.18 -23.21
N ILE A 657 -21.31 21.00 -22.74
CA ILE A 657 -21.49 22.38 -23.22
C ILE A 657 -20.76 23.33 -22.28
N CYS A 658 -19.97 24.23 -22.87
CA CYS A 658 -19.25 25.34 -22.24
C CYS A 658 -19.55 26.65 -22.99
N VAL A 659 -19.46 27.83 -22.34
CA VAL A 659 -19.62 29.20 -22.91
C VAL A 659 -18.90 30.22 -21.99
N SER A 660 -18.06 31.16 -22.50
CA SER A 660 -17.14 32.02 -21.69
C SER A 660 -16.57 33.28 -22.42
N ALA A 661 -16.19 34.39 -21.73
CA ALA A 661 -15.18 35.45 -22.15
C ALA A 661 -14.92 36.65 -21.13
N ASN A 662 -14.01 37.60 -21.46
CA ASN A 662 -13.66 38.90 -20.79
C ASN A 662 -13.13 39.99 -21.79
N ASP A 663 -12.75 41.27 -21.52
CA ASP A 663 -12.05 42.00 -20.41
C ASP A 663 -12.24 43.57 -20.47
N PHE A 664 -11.92 44.33 -19.40
CA PHE A 664 -11.53 45.79 -19.45
C PHE A 664 -10.90 46.35 -18.11
N PRO A 665 -10.16 47.50 -18.08
CA PRO A 665 -8.70 47.50 -17.86
C PRO A 665 -8.13 48.36 -16.68
N GLY A 666 -6.90 48.10 -16.21
CA GLY A 666 -6.12 49.11 -15.46
C GLY A 666 -4.77 48.78 -14.76
N TRP A 667 -3.64 49.21 -15.38
CA TRP A 667 -2.36 49.73 -14.82
C TRP A 667 -1.43 48.90 -13.88
N ASP A 668 -0.11 49.07 -14.15
CA ASP A 668 1.09 49.06 -13.28
C ASP A 668 1.94 47.80 -12.91
N GLN A 669 3.14 47.77 -13.52
CA GLN A 669 4.52 47.60 -12.97
C GLN A 669 4.96 46.44 -12.06
N TYR A 670 6.12 45.84 -12.38
CA TYR A 670 6.93 45.01 -11.45
C TYR A 670 8.47 45.14 -11.60
N GLN A 671 9.21 44.82 -10.53
CA GLN A 671 10.69 44.80 -10.43
C GLN A 671 11.21 43.46 -9.88
N PHE A 672 12.44 43.06 -10.24
CA PHE A 672 13.15 41.87 -9.72
C PHE A 672 14.65 42.12 -9.49
N ASN A 673 15.37 41.15 -8.90
CA ASN A 673 16.73 41.31 -8.31
C ASN A 673 17.41 39.90 -8.21
N ILE A 674 18.72 39.64 -8.04
CA ILE A 674 19.95 40.44 -7.81
C ILE A 674 21.06 39.95 -8.82
N THR A 675 22.39 39.78 -8.65
CA THR A 675 23.39 39.89 -7.55
C THR A 675 24.81 40.13 -8.12
N GLU A 676 25.63 40.94 -7.42
CA GLU A 676 27.13 40.97 -7.45
C GLU A 676 27.88 41.17 -8.82
N THR A 677 29.22 41.14 -8.78
CA THR A 677 30.13 42.14 -9.42
C THR A 677 31.52 41.55 -9.81
N GLN A 678 32.45 42.07 -10.65
CA GLN A 678 32.74 43.21 -11.59
C GLN A 678 34.09 42.81 -12.33
N PRO A 679 34.88 43.58 -13.17
CA PRO A 679 34.91 45.03 -13.46
C PRO A 679 35.00 45.47 -14.96
N ILE A 680 36.05 46.22 -15.38
CA ILE A 680 35.91 47.59 -15.98
C ILE A 680 37.02 47.97 -17.01
N ASP A 681 36.69 48.73 -18.09
CA ASP A 681 37.57 49.73 -18.78
C ASP A 681 36.79 50.70 -19.75
N GLY A 682 36.92 52.03 -19.66
CA GLY A 682 35.82 52.99 -19.95
C GLY A 682 35.35 53.38 -21.37
N LEU A 683 34.35 52.66 -21.91
CA LEU A 683 33.26 53.14 -22.80
C LEU A 683 31.98 52.30 -22.58
N ALA A 684 30.86 52.86 -22.11
CA ALA A 684 29.69 52.06 -21.75
C ALA A 684 28.95 51.47 -22.97
N TRP A 685 28.98 50.14 -23.10
CA TRP A 685 28.12 49.38 -24.00
C TRP A 685 27.64 48.07 -23.39
N GLN A 686 26.44 47.63 -23.77
CA GLN A 686 25.94 46.28 -23.46
C GLN A 686 25.80 45.48 -24.76
N GLU A 687 26.44 44.30 -24.80
CA GLU A 687 26.14 43.29 -25.81
C GLU A 687 24.84 42.58 -25.41
N PHE A 688 23.86 42.59 -26.29
CA PHE A 688 22.66 41.77 -26.20
C PHE A 688 22.53 40.93 -27.47
N ILE A 689 22.09 39.69 -27.31
CA ILE A 689 21.75 38.79 -28.42
C ILE A 689 20.21 38.70 -28.42
N PRO A 690 19.52 39.28 -29.41
CA PRO A 690 18.08 39.24 -29.47
C PRO A 690 17.61 37.84 -29.91
N ASN A 691 16.57 37.34 -29.24
CA ASN A 691 15.87 36.11 -29.61
C ASN A 691 14.71 36.37 -30.59
N CYS A 692 14.56 37.61 -31.08
CA CYS A 692 13.47 38.09 -31.93
C CYS A 692 13.99 39.07 -33.00
N ASP A 693 13.27 39.22 -34.11
CA ASP A 693 13.68 40.08 -35.25
C ASP A 693 13.54 41.59 -34.99
N PHE A 694 13.08 42.02 -33.82
CA PHE A 694 12.71 43.41 -33.55
C PHE A 694 12.85 43.83 -32.08
N ILE A 695 13.16 45.11 -31.86
CA ILE A 695 12.94 45.86 -30.61
C ILE A 695 11.81 46.87 -30.86
N TYR A 696 11.04 47.20 -29.81
CA TYR A 696 9.95 48.18 -29.85
C TYR A 696 10.15 49.41 -28.96
N TYR A 697 10.85 49.30 -27.82
CA TYR A 697 11.24 50.43 -26.98
C TYR A 697 12.46 50.08 -26.12
N VAL A 698 13.05 51.10 -25.50
CA VAL A 698 14.06 50.98 -24.44
C VAL A 698 13.72 51.98 -23.35
N ASP A 699 13.70 51.54 -22.10
CA ASP A 699 13.51 52.39 -20.93
C ASP A 699 14.86 52.74 -20.31
N PHE A 700 15.05 54.00 -19.94
CA PHE A 700 16.22 54.41 -19.16
C PHE A 700 15.87 55.48 -18.12
N SER A 701 16.31 55.22 -16.89
CA SER A 701 16.27 56.12 -15.75
C SER A 701 17.67 56.70 -15.51
N LEU A 702 17.77 58.02 -15.49
CA LEU A 702 19.01 58.77 -15.36
C LEU A 702 18.83 59.91 -14.36
N GLU A 703 19.74 60.01 -13.39
CA GLU A 703 19.89 61.21 -12.59
C GLU A 703 21.07 62.07 -13.05
N THR A 704 20.76 63.22 -13.65
CA THR A 704 21.71 64.09 -14.32
C THR A 704 22.21 65.23 -13.44
N PRO A 705 23.54 65.36 -13.23
CA PRO A 705 24.13 66.53 -12.60
C PRO A 705 23.82 67.82 -13.35
N ALA A 706 23.62 68.91 -12.61
CA ALA A 706 23.37 70.22 -13.19
C ALA A 706 24.55 70.69 -14.08
N GLY A 707 24.33 70.70 -15.40
CA GLY A 707 25.35 71.02 -16.40
C GLY A 707 25.90 69.83 -17.19
N ALA A 708 25.22 68.68 -17.18
CA ALA A 708 25.49 67.58 -18.10
C ALA A 708 25.50 68.03 -19.58
N GLY A 709 26.32 67.38 -20.40
CA GLY A 709 26.37 67.58 -21.85
C GLY A 709 25.38 66.66 -22.61
N PRO A 710 25.30 66.78 -23.94
CA PRO A 710 24.44 65.93 -24.74
C PRO A 710 24.83 64.45 -24.61
N VAL A 711 23.80 63.62 -24.41
CA VAL A 711 23.87 62.16 -24.37
C VAL A 711 23.57 61.66 -25.78
N ASN A 712 24.48 60.88 -26.37
CA ASN A 712 24.18 60.13 -27.58
C ASN A 712 23.92 58.67 -27.20
N ILE A 713 22.84 58.10 -27.73
CA ILE A 713 22.41 56.72 -27.52
C ILE A 713 22.40 56.05 -28.89
N SER A 714 22.94 54.83 -29.00
CA SER A 714 23.01 54.15 -30.30
C SER A 714 22.98 52.63 -30.18
N ILE A 715 22.56 51.93 -31.24
CA ILE A 715 22.65 50.46 -31.37
C ILE A 715 23.57 50.16 -32.54
N ARG A 716 24.61 49.35 -32.32
CA ARG A 716 25.70 49.07 -33.27
C ARG A 716 25.95 47.57 -33.38
N THR A 717 26.44 47.09 -34.53
CA THR A 717 26.98 45.70 -34.62
C THR A 717 28.47 45.61 -34.28
N SER A 718 29.13 46.75 -34.02
CA SER A 718 30.44 46.85 -33.37
C SER A 718 30.44 48.06 -32.45
N PRO A 719 30.73 47.91 -31.14
CA PRO A 719 30.52 49.00 -30.20
C PRO A 719 31.46 50.18 -30.45
N ASN A 720 32.71 49.86 -30.82
CA ASN A 720 33.80 50.79 -31.05
C ASN A 720 33.81 51.41 -32.47
N ASP A 721 32.86 51.07 -33.34
CA ASP A 721 32.72 51.67 -34.67
C ASP A 721 31.34 52.34 -34.84
N PRO A 722 31.24 53.66 -34.66
CA PRO A 722 30.00 54.43 -34.84
C PRO A 722 29.37 54.29 -36.25
N SER A 723 30.13 53.86 -37.27
CA SER A 723 29.58 53.64 -38.61
C SER A 723 28.77 52.35 -38.75
N THR A 724 28.89 51.43 -37.79
CA THR A 724 28.06 50.20 -37.70
C THR A 724 26.73 50.41 -36.98
N SER A 725 26.38 51.67 -36.73
CA SER A 725 25.18 52.06 -35.99
C SER A 725 23.91 51.93 -36.83
N ILE A 726 22.98 51.07 -36.38
CA ILE A 726 21.62 50.93 -36.91
C ILE A 726 20.61 51.88 -36.25
N PHE A 727 20.98 52.48 -35.12
CA PHE A 727 20.16 53.47 -34.40
C PHE A 727 20.99 54.57 -33.79
N ASN A 728 20.57 55.83 -33.90
CA ASN A 728 21.16 56.93 -33.12
C ASN A 728 20.07 57.88 -32.63
N CYS A 729 20.10 58.22 -31.35
CA CYS A 729 19.32 59.28 -30.72
C CYS A 729 20.26 60.21 -29.95
N THR A 730 20.02 61.53 -29.97
CA THR A 730 20.77 62.49 -29.17
C THR A 730 19.79 63.26 -28.28
N TRP A 731 20.05 63.23 -26.98
CA TRP A 731 19.24 63.87 -25.94
C TRP A 731 20.06 64.89 -25.15
N GLN A 732 19.36 65.84 -24.53
CA GLN A 732 19.91 66.90 -23.68
C GLN A 732 19.06 66.92 -22.39
N PRO A 733 19.55 66.34 -21.29
CA PRO A 733 18.80 66.26 -20.04
C PRO A 733 18.83 67.57 -19.26
N ASP A 734 17.71 67.88 -18.57
CA ASP A 734 17.69 68.85 -17.47
C ASP A 734 18.33 68.23 -16.20
N ALA A 735 18.37 68.98 -15.09
CA ALA A 735 19.02 68.55 -13.85
C ALA A 735 18.06 67.88 -12.86
N GLY A 736 18.28 66.62 -12.52
CA GLY A 736 17.43 65.81 -11.63
C GLY A 736 17.35 64.34 -12.05
N PHE A 737 16.54 63.55 -11.36
CA PHE A 737 16.20 62.17 -11.72
C PHE A 737 15.06 62.16 -12.75
N TYR A 738 15.25 61.45 -13.87
CA TYR A 738 14.28 61.33 -14.96
C TYR A 738 14.21 59.90 -15.48
N GLU A 739 13.00 59.40 -15.67
CA GLU A 739 12.73 58.15 -16.38
C GLU A 739 12.25 58.46 -17.80
N TRP A 740 12.70 57.68 -18.78
CA TRP A 740 12.46 57.96 -20.20
C TRP A 740 12.26 56.67 -21.00
N THR A 741 11.02 56.45 -21.42
CA THR A 741 10.66 55.43 -22.42
C THR A 741 10.92 55.97 -23.82
N LEU A 742 11.88 55.38 -24.53
CA LEU A 742 12.16 55.70 -25.92
C LEU A 742 11.61 54.60 -26.85
N PRO A 743 10.44 54.78 -27.48
CA PRO A 743 9.92 53.83 -28.46
C PRO A 743 10.78 53.84 -29.73
N ILE A 744 11.38 52.69 -30.05
CA ILE A 744 12.24 52.48 -31.21
C ILE A 744 11.82 51.17 -31.87
N ASN A 745 11.28 51.25 -33.10
CA ASN A 745 10.97 50.05 -33.88
C ASN A 745 12.14 49.78 -34.83
N ILE A 746 12.90 48.71 -34.55
CA ILE A 746 14.18 48.44 -35.22
C ILE A 746 14.31 46.94 -35.51
N ASN A 747 14.42 46.61 -36.80
CA ASN A 747 14.70 45.26 -37.25
C ASN A 747 16.15 44.88 -36.94
N ILE A 748 16.32 43.74 -36.28
CA ILE A 748 17.58 43.11 -35.90
C ILE A 748 17.54 41.65 -36.36
N THR A 749 18.68 40.97 -36.40
CA THR A 749 18.75 39.56 -36.81
C THR A 749 18.93 38.69 -35.57
N PRO A 750 18.03 37.72 -35.30
CA PRO A 750 18.17 36.82 -34.16
C PRO A 750 19.54 36.12 -34.14
N GLY A 751 20.14 36.00 -32.96
CA GLY A 751 21.45 35.35 -32.80
C GLY A 751 22.68 36.17 -33.25
N ASN A 752 22.52 37.34 -33.86
CA ASN A 752 23.64 38.27 -34.06
C ASN A 752 23.86 39.14 -32.80
N PRO A 753 25.11 39.46 -32.43
CA PRO A 753 25.38 40.37 -31.32
C PRO A 753 25.09 41.83 -31.71
N TYR A 754 24.34 42.53 -30.86
CA TYR A 754 24.09 43.97 -30.97
C TYR A 754 24.54 44.67 -29.71
N TYR A 755 25.08 45.88 -29.89
CA TYR A 755 25.68 46.67 -28.82
C TYR A 755 24.89 47.96 -28.63
N PHE A 756 24.25 48.13 -27.48
CA PHE A 756 23.71 49.42 -27.08
C PHE A 756 24.87 50.27 -26.53
N VAL A 757 25.22 51.37 -27.21
CA VAL A 757 26.40 52.21 -26.91
C VAL A 757 25.97 53.63 -26.59
N ILE A 758 26.44 54.15 -25.46
CA ILE A 758 26.07 55.47 -24.94
C ILE A 758 27.31 56.36 -24.80
N GLU A 759 27.26 57.53 -25.44
CA GLU A 759 28.39 58.45 -25.59
C GLU A 759 27.98 59.86 -25.12
N CYS A 760 28.25 60.14 -23.84
CA CYS A 760 28.05 61.46 -23.25
C CYS A 760 29.18 62.41 -23.64
N SER A 761 28.86 63.56 -24.23
CA SER A 761 29.86 64.55 -24.62
C SER A 761 30.37 65.31 -23.38
N PRO A 762 31.66 65.22 -23.00
CA PRO A 762 32.16 65.82 -21.78
C PRO A 762 32.25 67.35 -21.90
N MET A 763 31.45 68.07 -21.12
CA MET A 763 31.75 69.46 -20.77
C MET A 763 32.52 69.50 -19.44
N ASP A 764 33.66 70.18 -19.47
CA ASP A 764 34.59 70.35 -18.34
C ASP A 764 33.90 70.93 -17.10
N GLN A 765 33.62 70.08 -16.09
CA GLN A 765 33.87 70.36 -14.64
C GLN A 765 34.10 69.06 -13.84
N TYR A 766 33.41 67.96 -14.19
CA TYR A 766 33.36 66.74 -13.37
C TYR A 766 34.45 65.68 -13.67
N ASN A 767 35.32 65.90 -14.66
CA ASN A 767 36.48 65.05 -14.95
C ASN A 767 36.14 63.55 -15.17
N MET A 768 35.05 63.28 -15.92
CA MET A 768 34.54 61.94 -16.27
C MET A 768 35.42 61.20 -17.29
N GLY A 769 36.70 60.98 -16.97
CA GLY A 769 37.67 60.36 -17.87
C GLY A 769 38.10 58.96 -17.42
N GLY A 770 37.50 57.91 -18.00
CA GLY A 770 38.22 56.64 -18.22
C GLY A 770 37.64 55.33 -17.65
N ASP A 771 36.50 55.32 -16.95
CA ASP A 771 35.95 54.09 -16.34
C ASP A 771 34.61 53.64 -16.97
N ILE A 772 34.35 52.32 -16.99
CA ILE A 772 33.13 51.66 -17.50
C ILE A 772 32.18 51.32 -16.36
N ALA A 773 30.89 51.18 -16.67
CA ALA A 773 29.97 50.34 -15.91
C ALA A 773 29.63 49.09 -16.75
N PRO A 774 29.76 47.85 -16.23
CA PRO A 774 29.11 46.69 -16.84
C PRO A 774 27.59 46.82 -16.67
N VAL A 775 26.82 46.33 -17.64
CA VAL A 775 25.36 46.34 -17.61
C VAL A 775 24.84 44.91 -17.55
N ASN A 776 24.03 44.60 -16.53
CA ASN A 776 23.35 43.31 -16.44
C ASN A 776 22.11 43.27 -17.35
N PRO A 777 21.75 42.10 -17.93
CA PRO A 777 20.57 41.97 -18.80
C PRO A 777 19.25 42.35 -18.14
N ASN A 778 19.14 42.17 -16.81
CA ASN A 778 17.90 42.31 -16.05
C ASN A 778 17.81 43.65 -15.28
N GLY A 779 18.65 44.63 -15.63
CA GLY A 779 18.82 45.87 -14.86
C GLY A 779 19.69 45.71 -13.61
N GLY A 780 20.10 46.84 -13.02
CA GLY A 780 20.91 46.89 -11.80
C GLY A 780 21.66 48.21 -11.66
N GLU A 781 21.79 48.71 -10.42
CA GLU A 781 22.38 50.03 -10.18
C GLU A 781 23.88 50.10 -10.50
N SER A 782 24.28 51.04 -11.36
CA SER A 782 25.69 51.35 -11.62
C SER A 782 26.32 52.15 -10.44
N ASN A 783 26.59 51.48 -9.31
CA ASN A 783 27.18 52.07 -8.11
C ASN A 783 28.68 52.41 -8.26
N LEU A 784 28.99 53.30 -9.20
CA LEU A 784 30.33 53.85 -9.46
C LEU A 784 30.42 55.28 -8.90
N ASN A 785 31.12 55.41 -7.77
CA ASN A 785 31.32 56.65 -7.02
C ASN A 785 30.02 57.32 -6.52
N THR A 786 29.75 57.20 -5.21
CA THR A 786 28.58 57.75 -4.49
C THR A 786 28.47 59.28 -4.44
N SER A 787 29.14 59.99 -5.35
CA SER A 787 29.00 61.43 -5.60
C SER A 787 28.59 61.79 -7.04
N ILE A 788 28.40 60.79 -7.90
CA ILE A 788 27.75 60.93 -9.21
C ILE A 788 26.67 59.84 -9.30
N PRO A 789 25.38 60.20 -9.47
CA PRO A 789 24.31 59.22 -9.61
C PRO A 789 24.49 58.29 -10.82
N GLY A 790 23.94 57.08 -10.71
CA GLY A 790 24.06 56.02 -11.70
C GLY A 790 23.10 56.14 -12.89
N TRP A 791 23.27 55.22 -13.85
CA TRP A 791 22.35 54.99 -14.95
C TRP A 791 21.68 53.63 -14.76
N ASN A 792 20.35 53.60 -14.79
CA ASN A 792 19.57 52.38 -14.69
C ASN A 792 18.74 52.24 -15.98
N TRP A 793 19.05 51.28 -16.83
CA TRP A 793 18.35 51.08 -18.12
C TRP A 793 17.86 49.63 -18.26
N TYR A 794 16.75 49.46 -18.97
CA TYR A 794 16.01 48.20 -19.11
C TYR A 794 15.57 47.99 -20.57
N PHE A 795 15.73 46.75 -21.04
CA PHE A 795 15.36 46.35 -22.40
C PHE A 795 14.01 45.64 -22.42
N GLY A 796 12.93 46.42 -22.56
CA GLY A 796 11.58 45.90 -22.72
C GLY A 796 11.35 45.27 -24.10
N VAL A 797 11.53 43.95 -24.21
CA VAL A 797 11.05 43.17 -25.36
C VAL A 797 9.58 42.80 -25.13
N TYR A 798 8.68 43.78 -25.27
CA TYR A 798 7.24 43.54 -25.07
C TYR A 798 6.58 42.94 -26.32
N GLY A 799 6.79 41.64 -26.51
CA GLY A 799 6.00 40.80 -27.41
C GLY A 799 4.89 40.08 -26.65
N ARG A 800 3.90 40.82 -26.11
CA ARG A 800 2.70 40.35 -25.39
C ARG A 800 2.89 39.12 -24.48
N LEU A 801 2.76 39.32 -23.16
CA LEU A 801 1.77 38.47 -22.48
C LEU A 801 0.40 39.13 -22.76
N PRO A 802 -0.52 38.43 -23.46
CA PRO A 802 -1.85 38.94 -23.81
C PRO A 802 -2.77 39.18 -22.61
N ASN A 803 -4.01 39.59 -22.91
CA ASN A 803 -5.13 39.29 -22.02
C ASN A 803 -5.16 37.77 -21.76
N MET A 804 -5.20 37.38 -20.49
CA MET A 804 -5.20 35.99 -20.05
C MET A 804 -6.54 35.72 -19.36
N ASP A 805 -7.55 35.37 -20.15
CA ASP A 805 -8.86 35.06 -19.60
C ASP A 805 -8.84 33.66 -18.96
N GLY A 806 -9.37 33.58 -17.75
CA GLY A 806 -9.40 32.40 -16.91
C GLY A 806 -10.57 31.48 -17.20
N PHE A 807 -11.73 32.03 -17.55
CA PHE A 807 -12.91 31.22 -17.85
C PHE A 807 -12.72 30.32 -19.09
N PRO A 808 -12.10 30.78 -20.22
CA PRO A 808 -11.76 29.91 -21.33
C PRO A 808 -10.69 28.89 -20.97
N ALA A 809 -9.79 29.24 -20.04
CA ALA A 809 -8.74 28.33 -19.56
C ALA A 809 -9.32 27.21 -18.66
N GLN A 810 -10.29 27.51 -17.81
CA GLN A 810 -11.03 26.50 -17.04
C GLN A 810 -11.93 25.64 -17.93
N GLY A 811 -12.57 26.23 -18.95
CA GLY A 811 -13.30 25.48 -19.98
C GLY A 811 -12.37 24.51 -20.72
N LEU A 812 -11.18 24.97 -21.12
CA LEU A 812 -10.15 24.12 -21.74
C LEU A 812 -9.59 23.08 -20.75
N GLN A 813 -9.44 23.41 -19.46
CA GLN A 813 -9.02 22.45 -18.44
C GLN A 813 -9.99 21.26 -18.39
N ALA A 814 -11.30 21.54 -18.34
CA ALA A 814 -12.34 20.51 -18.40
C ALA A 814 -12.25 19.71 -19.70
N TYR A 815 -12.28 20.38 -20.87
CA TYR A 815 -12.12 19.74 -22.18
C TYR A 815 -10.90 18.80 -22.23
N TYR A 816 -9.72 19.27 -21.86
CA TYR A 816 -8.49 18.48 -21.95
C TYR A 816 -8.42 17.33 -20.94
N ILE A 817 -9.02 17.46 -19.76
CA ILE A 817 -9.15 16.34 -18.81
C ILE A 817 -10.03 15.24 -19.42
N LEU A 818 -11.16 15.60 -20.03
CA LEU A 818 -12.02 14.63 -20.71
C LEU A 818 -11.29 14.01 -21.93
N LYS A 819 -10.64 14.82 -22.78
CA LYS A 819 -9.80 14.34 -23.91
C LYS A 819 -8.57 13.52 -23.50
N ALA A 820 -8.12 13.61 -22.24
CA ALA A 820 -7.06 12.78 -21.66
C ALA A 820 -7.60 11.47 -21.05
N ASN A 821 -8.92 11.29 -21.05
CA ASN A 821 -9.61 10.17 -20.42
C ASN A 821 -10.75 9.61 -21.32
N GLY A 822 -10.57 9.51 -22.64
CA GLY A 822 -11.45 8.72 -23.53
C GLY A 822 -12.46 9.51 -24.35
N TYR A 823 -12.74 10.75 -23.99
CA TYR A 823 -13.82 11.50 -24.62
C TYR A 823 -13.50 11.87 -26.07
N ARG A 824 -14.47 11.65 -26.95
CA ARG A 824 -14.41 11.96 -28.38
C ARG A 824 -14.88 13.38 -28.65
N ASP A 825 -14.37 13.99 -29.72
CA ASP A 825 -14.72 15.37 -30.09
C ASP A 825 -16.19 15.48 -30.52
N ASP A 826 -16.72 14.46 -31.19
CA ASP A 826 -18.15 14.38 -31.56
C ASP A 826 -19.11 14.15 -30.38
N HIS A 827 -18.58 14.04 -29.16
CA HIS A 827 -19.33 14.01 -27.88
C HIS A 827 -19.04 15.24 -26.98
N ILE A 828 -18.37 16.29 -27.46
CA ILE A 828 -18.11 17.52 -26.68
C ILE A 828 -18.51 18.77 -27.47
N ILE A 829 -19.57 19.47 -27.04
CA ILE A 829 -20.10 20.67 -27.72
C ILE A 829 -19.50 21.94 -27.08
N PHE A 830 -18.20 22.13 -27.30
CA PHE A 830 -17.44 23.20 -26.69
C PHE A 830 -17.72 24.56 -27.35
N MET A 831 -18.16 25.55 -26.58
CA MET A 831 -18.30 26.94 -27.06
C MET A 831 -17.40 27.85 -26.21
N LEU A 832 -16.62 28.70 -26.88
CA LEU A 832 -15.81 29.74 -26.25
C LEU A 832 -15.88 31.02 -27.07
N TRP A 833 -15.82 32.14 -26.37
CA TRP A 833 -15.35 33.40 -26.95
C TRP A 833 -13.98 33.70 -26.34
N HIS A 834 -13.06 34.18 -27.18
CA HIS A 834 -11.67 34.47 -26.80
C HIS A 834 -11.01 35.48 -27.78
N ASP A 835 -11.82 36.35 -28.40
CA ASP A 835 -11.34 37.20 -29.49
C ASP A 835 -10.34 38.25 -29.00
N ASN A 836 -9.17 38.31 -29.67
CA ASN A 836 -7.96 39.06 -29.32
C ASN A 836 -7.09 38.46 -28.20
N ASP A 837 -7.58 37.44 -27.49
CA ASP A 837 -6.82 36.73 -26.46
C ASP A 837 -5.82 35.78 -27.12
N SER A 838 -4.57 35.83 -26.68
CA SER A 838 -3.46 35.12 -27.35
C SER A 838 -2.66 34.21 -26.41
N ASN A 839 -3.09 34.09 -25.15
CA ASN A 839 -2.53 33.19 -24.14
C ASN A 839 -3.61 32.88 -23.11
N ILE A 840 -4.46 31.91 -23.42
CA ILE A 840 -5.46 31.40 -22.49
C ILE A 840 -4.71 30.51 -21.49
N SER A 841 -4.76 30.80 -20.18
CA SER A 841 -3.87 30.14 -19.21
C SER A 841 -4.42 30.14 -17.79
N ILE A 842 -4.59 28.96 -17.20
CA ILE A 842 -4.67 28.80 -15.74
C ILE A 842 -3.30 28.56 -15.10
N TYR A 843 -2.36 27.93 -15.81
CA TYR A 843 -1.07 27.48 -15.22
C TYR A 843 0.07 28.50 -15.29
N GLY A 844 -0.11 29.62 -15.98
CA GLY A 844 0.89 30.70 -16.11
C GLY A 844 1.98 30.39 -17.14
N GLY A 845 2.15 31.29 -18.12
CA GLY A 845 3.19 31.15 -19.16
C GLY A 845 3.00 29.98 -20.14
N HIS A 846 1.83 29.32 -20.09
CA HIS A 846 1.42 28.25 -21.00
C HIS A 846 0.14 28.67 -21.75
N ASN A 847 0.03 28.40 -23.05
CA ASN A 847 -1.19 28.67 -23.80
C ASN A 847 -2.02 27.39 -23.90
N ASP A 848 -3.04 27.28 -23.05
CA ASP A 848 -3.85 26.07 -22.87
C ASP A 848 -4.64 25.69 -24.14
N LEU A 849 -4.77 26.58 -25.13
CA LEU A 849 -5.20 26.28 -26.51
C LEU A 849 -4.37 25.20 -27.26
N LEU A 850 -3.25 24.76 -26.68
CA LEU A 850 -2.38 23.70 -27.20
C LEU A 850 -2.27 22.48 -26.26
N GLY A 851 -3.15 22.38 -25.26
CA GLY A 851 -3.18 21.33 -24.25
C GLY A 851 -2.25 21.61 -23.06
N PRO A 852 -2.71 21.42 -21.79
CA PRO A 852 -1.93 21.79 -20.60
C PRO A 852 -0.59 21.02 -20.49
N PRO A 853 0.36 21.50 -19.67
CA PRO A 853 1.71 20.94 -19.61
C PRO A 853 1.73 19.40 -19.45
N PRO A 854 2.71 18.66 -20.04
CA PRO A 854 2.65 17.19 -20.21
C PRO A 854 2.47 16.32 -18.96
N LYS A 855 2.45 16.89 -17.76
CA LYS A 855 2.09 16.22 -16.50
C LYS A 855 0.58 16.01 -16.32
N ILE A 856 -0.27 16.65 -17.14
CA ILE A 856 -1.74 16.70 -16.96
C ILE A 856 -2.49 15.97 -18.10
N GLY A 857 -1.77 15.41 -19.08
CA GLY A 857 -2.30 14.44 -20.05
C GLY A 857 -2.87 15.02 -21.37
N GLY A 858 -2.84 16.35 -21.55
CA GLY A 858 -3.25 16.97 -22.80
C GLY A 858 -2.41 16.53 -24.01
N PRO A 859 -3.01 16.32 -25.20
CA PRO A 859 -2.25 16.25 -26.45
C PRO A 859 -1.68 17.64 -26.79
N ASN A 860 -0.56 17.70 -27.53
CA ASN A 860 0.02 18.96 -28.04
C ASN A 860 -0.79 19.51 -29.25
N GLU A 861 -2.12 19.37 -29.21
CA GLU A 861 -3.02 19.55 -30.34
C GLU A 861 -4.15 20.51 -29.95
N PRO A 862 -4.52 21.46 -30.83
CA PRO A 862 -5.60 22.40 -30.55
C PRO A 862 -6.96 21.67 -30.52
N PRO A 863 -7.98 22.23 -29.85
CA PRO A 863 -9.33 21.69 -29.90
C PRO A 863 -9.90 21.71 -31.32
N GLU A 864 -10.81 20.79 -31.64
CA GLU A 864 -11.62 20.90 -32.86
C GLU A 864 -12.62 22.06 -32.72
N ILE A 865 -12.87 22.80 -33.81
CA ILE A 865 -13.66 24.04 -33.79
C ILE A 865 -14.79 23.93 -34.82
N ASP A 866 -15.98 23.53 -34.35
CA ASP A 866 -17.20 23.47 -35.16
C ASP A 866 -17.71 24.87 -35.57
N TYR A 867 -17.60 25.84 -34.66
CA TYR A 867 -18.12 27.21 -34.84
C TYR A 867 -17.17 28.26 -34.25
N ASP A 868 -16.58 29.07 -35.13
CA ASP A 868 -15.84 30.29 -34.74
C ASP A 868 -16.57 31.58 -35.17
N HIS A 869 -16.00 32.74 -34.86
CA HIS A 869 -16.56 34.05 -35.26
C HIS A 869 -16.58 34.31 -36.79
N ASN A 870 -15.96 33.46 -37.60
CA ASN A 870 -16.01 33.50 -39.07
C ASN A 870 -16.96 32.45 -39.67
N THR A 871 -17.45 31.50 -38.86
CA THR A 871 -18.22 30.35 -39.31
C THR A 871 -19.66 30.75 -39.67
N SER A 872 -20.17 30.17 -40.75
CA SER A 872 -21.54 30.43 -41.22
C SER A 872 -22.54 29.64 -40.37
N LEU A 873 -23.11 30.30 -39.36
CA LEU A 873 -24.07 29.71 -38.41
C LEU A 873 -25.26 29.00 -39.09
N SER A 874 -25.77 27.98 -38.40
CA SER A 874 -26.91 27.15 -38.83
C SER A 874 -28.16 27.98 -39.17
N SER A 875 -28.89 27.57 -40.21
CA SER A 875 -29.97 28.37 -40.82
C SER A 875 -31.15 28.62 -39.86
N GLY A 876 -31.11 29.77 -39.19
CA GLY A 876 -32.09 30.18 -38.18
C GLY A 876 -31.44 30.82 -36.95
N VAL A 877 -30.15 30.57 -36.73
CA VAL A 877 -29.33 31.10 -35.64
C VAL A 877 -28.65 32.41 -36.08
N ASN A 878 -28.77 33.46 -35.25
CA ASN A 878 -28.31 34.81 -35.57
C ASN A 878 -27.39 35.43 -34.50
N ASN A 879 -27.21 34.76 -33.35
CA ASN A 879 -26.43 35.20 -32.19
C ASN A 879 -26.07 33.98 -31.31
N TRP A 880 -25.28 34.18 -30.26
CA TRP A 880 -24.69 33.06 -29.48
C TRP A 880 -25.66 32.48 -28.45
N TYR A 881 -26.61 33.28 -27.93
CA TYR A 881 -27.78 32.77 -27.19
C TYR A 881 -28.61 31.79 -28.05
N GLU A 882 -28.87 32.14 -29.32
CA GLU A 882 -29.57 31.26 -30.27
C GLU A 882 -28.73 30.03 -30.67
N LEU A 883 -27.40 30.11 -30.62
CA LEU A 883 -26.51 28.97 -30.89
C LEU A 883 -26.46 28.00 -29.70
N LEU A 884 -26.39 28.50 -28.46
CA LEU A 884 -26.55 27.69 -27.26
C LEU A 884 -27.93 26.99 -27.26
N GLN A 885 -29.00 27.74 -27.53
CA GLN A 885 -30.34 27.17 -27.68
C GLN A 885 -30.39 26.09 -28.78
N TYR A 886 -29.74 26.31 -29.93
CA TYR A 886 -29.66 25.33 -31.01
C TYR A 886 -28.97 24.04 -30.56
N ASN A 887 -27.85 24.14 -29.83
CA ASN A 887 -27.09 23.01 -29.30
C ASN A 887 -27.88 22.22 -28.24
N VAL A 888 -28.54 22.89 -27.30
CA VAL A 888 -29.40 22.23 -26.29
C VAL A 888 -30.60 21.53 -26.95
N ASN A 889 -31.20 22.11 -28.00
CA ASN A 889 -32.24 21.44 -28.80
C ASN A 889 -31.70 20.26 -29.64
N TRP A 890 -30.43 20.29 -30.05
CA TRP A 890 -29.77 19.15 -30.69
C TRP A 890 -29.58 18.01 -29.68
N LEU A 891 -29.18 18.28 -28.43
CA LEU A 891 -29.10 17.26 -27.38
C LEU A 891 -30.46 16.62 -27.10
N ALA A 892 -31.51 17.42 -26.93
CA ALA A 892 -32.90 16.95 -26.79
C ALA A 892 -33.39 16.09 -27.97
N SER A 893 -32.66 16.06 -29.09
CA SER A 893 -32.95 15.26 -30.29
C SER A 893 -32.03 14.05 -30.49
N ASN A 894 -30.92 13.93 -29.73
CA ASN A 894 -29.86 12.93 -29.97
C ASN A 894 -29.42 12.14 -28.71
N VAL A 895 -29.73 12.65 -27.51
CA VAL A 895 -29.55 11.97 -26.22
C VAL A 895 -30.76 11.05 -25.96
N GLY A 896 -30.52 9.83 -25.46
CA GLY A 896 -31.52 8.84 -25.09
C GLY A 896 -31.72 8.72 -23.57
N PRO A 897 -32.83 8.10 -23.11
CA PRO A 897 -33.19 8.02 -21.69
C PRO A 897 -32.19 7.27 -20.81
N ASP A 898 -31.28 6.51 -21.41
CA ASP A 898 -30.23 5.75 -20.73
C ASP A 898 -28.89 6.52 -20.67
N ASP A 899 -28.69 7.54 -21.53
CA ASP A 899 -27.49 8.38 -21.62
C ASP A 899 -27.30 9.29 -20.38
N GLU A 900 -26.08 9.76 -20.12
CA GLU A 900 -25.76 10.68 -19.02
C GLU A 900 -25.16 11.98 -19.59
N VAL A 901 -25.50 13.15 -19.03
CA VAL A 901 -25.16 14.46 -19.64
C VAL A 901 -24.48 15.37 -18.62
N LEU A 902 -23.35 15.98 -19.00
CA LEU A 902 -22.65 17.00 -18.23
C LEU A 902 -22.78 18.37 -18.93
N ILE A 903 -23.19 19.41 -18.19
CA ILE A 903 -23.22 20.80 -18.67
C ILE A 903 -22.34 21.65 -17.73
N TYR A 904 -21.48 22.51 -18.27
CA TYR A 904 -20.60 23.39 -17.49
C TYR A 904 -20.67 24.84 -17.98
N LEU A 905 -21.44 25.67 -17.27
CA LEU A 905 -21.59 27.10 -17.60
C LEU A 905 -20.56 27.93 -16.82
N VAL A 906 -19.58 28.54 -17.51
CA VAL A 906 -18.42 29.20 -16.90
C VAL A 906 -18.20 30.61 -17.50
N ASN A 907 -18.83 31.62 -16.90
CA ASN A 907 -18.83 32.99 -17.44
C ASN A 907 -19.29 34.02 -16.39
N HIS A 908 -19.46 35.29 -16.79
CA HIS A 908 -20.13 36.28 -15.95
C HIS A 908 -21.57 35.91 -15.63
N GLY A 909 -21.88 35.93 -14.33
CA GLY A 909 -23.22 35.81 -13.78
C GLY A 909 -23.69 37.12 -13.15
N ASN A 910 -24.99 37.28 -12.99
CA ASN A 910 -25.57 38.46 -12.36
C ASN A 910 -26.89 38.13 -11.66
N TYR A 911 -27.09 38.66 -10.46
CA TYR A 911 -28.37 38.54 -9.77
C TYR A 911 -29.31 39.69 -10.12
N ASN A 912 -30.35 39.38 -10.90
CA ASN A 912 -31.36 40.36 -11.30
C ASN A 912 -32.29 40.67 -10.12
N ASN A 913 -31.87 41.66 -9.35
CA ASN A 913 -32.57 42.23 -8.19
C ASN A 913 -34.03 42.71 -8.47
N THR A 914 -34.48 42.76 -9.73
CA THR A 914 -35.87 43.12 -10.10
C THR A 914 -36.72 41.90 -10.39
N THR A 915 -36.19 40.88 -11.09
CA THR A 915 -36.93 39.64 -11.40
C THR A 915 -36.78 38.58 -10.31
N LYS A 916 -35.78 38.72 -9.44
CA LYS A 916 -35.38 37.74 -8.41
C LYS A 916 -34.93 36.42 -9.04
N LYS A 917 -33.90 36.53 -9.88
CA LYS A 917 -33.32 35.46 -10.70
C LYS A 917 -31.81 35.61 -10.83
N GLY A 918 -31.08 34.49 -10.83
CA GLY A 918 -29.79 34.36 -11.47
C GLY A 918 -29.88 34.59 -12.98
N VAL A 919 -28.77 35.06 -13.55
CA VAL A 919 -28.63 35.39 -14.96
C VAL A 919 -27.24 35.00 -15.42
N PHE A 920 -27.15 34.30 -16.55
CA PHE A 920 -25.93 34.02 -17.29
C PHE A 920 -25.80 35.05 -18.43
N CYS A 921 -24.71 35.81 -18.43
CA CYS A 921 -24.48 36.91 -19.38
C CYS A 921 -23.60 36.47 -20.55
N PHE A 922 -23.85 37.03 -21.75
CA PHE A 922 -23.05 36.75 -22.95
C PHE A 922 -22.17 37.95 -23.34
N GLU A 923 -20.88 37.69 -23.52
CA GLU A 923 -19.83 38.68 -23.77
C GLU A 923 -19.86 39.29 -25.18
N ASP A 924 -20.39 38.59 -26.18
CA ASP A 924 -20.56 39.11 -27.55
C ASP A 924 -21.61 40.23 -27.64
N GLY A 925 -22.44 40.37 -26.60
CA GLY A 925 -23.64 41.21 -26.59
C GLY A 925 -24.93 40.48 -26.99
N SER A 926 -24.96 39.15 -26.99
CA SER A 926 -26.19 38.36 -27.06
C SER A 926 -27.10 38.61 -25.86
N PRO A 927 -28.42 38.31 -25.96
CA PRO A 927 -29.34 38.46 -24.82
C PRO A 927 -28.96 37.59 -23.63
N ASP A 928 -29.08 38.15 -22.43
CA ASP A 928 -28.96 37.46 -21.14
C ASP A 928 -29.86 36.20 -21.07
N LEU A 929 -29.32 35.11 -20.52
CA LEU A 929 -30.05 33.87 -20.23
C LEU A 929 -30.46 33.86 -18.75
N PHE A 930 -31.75 33.61 -18.50
CA PHE A 930 -32.30 33.45 -17.15
C PHE A 930 -32.46 31.96 -16.83
N GLU A 931 -32.32 31.60 -15.55
CA GLU A 931 -32.49 30.23 -15.02
C GLU A 931 -33.74 29.49 -15.57
N ASP A 932 -34.94 30.08 -15.50
CA ASP A 932 -36.21 29.49 -15.95
C ASP A 932 -36.34 29.37 -17.48
N VAL A 933 -35.47 30.05 -18.22
CA VAL A 933 -35.36 29.91 -19.67
C VAL A 933 -34.38 28.79 -20.00
N PHE A 934 -33.34 28.59 -19.20
CA PHE A 934 -32.39 27.49 -19.33
C PHE A 934 -33.00 26.15 -18.91
N ASP A 935 -33.63 26.10 -17.73
CA ASP A 935 -34.38 24.96 -17.21
C ASP A 935 -35.38 24.43 -18.24
N GLY A 936 -36.29 25.29 -18.71
CA GLY A 936 -37.25 24.98 -19.76
C GLY A 936 -36.66 24.61 -21.15
N TRP A 937 -35.34 24.65 -21.32
CA TRP A 937 -34.64 24.00 -22.45
C TRP A 937 -34.14 22.60 -22.07
N ILE A 938 -33.43 22.45 -20.96
CA ILE A 938 -32.88 21.15 -20.51
C ILE A 938 -33.97 20.13 -20.15
N ASP A 939 -35.16 20.60 -19.78
CA ASP A 939 -36.40 19.83 -19.60
C ASP A 939 -36.77 18.93 -20.80
N ASN A 940 -36.26 19.26 -21.99
CA ASN A 940 -36.49 18.50 -23.22
C ASN A 940 -35.45 17.37 -23.44
N ILE A 941 -34.39 17.31 -22.62
CA ILE A 941 -33.34 16.29 -22.68
C ILE A 941 -33.76 15.11 -21.78
N SER A 942 -34.15 14.01 -22.43
CA SER A 942 -34.46 12.75 -21.75
C SER A 942 -33.18 11.95 -21.53
N CYS A 943 -32.61 11.98 -20.32
CA CYS A 943 -31.38 11.27 -19.92
C CYS A 943 -31.48 10.59 -18.54
N LYS A 944 -30.63 9.60 -18.28
CA LYS A 944 -30.52 8.82 -17.03
C LYS A 944 -30.04 9.68 -15.87
N ARG A 945 -29.00 10.49 -16.10
CA ARG A 945 -28.43 11.45 -15.14
C ARG A 945 -28.03 12.73 -15.87
N MET A 946 -28.31 13.89 -15.31
CA MET A 946 -27.76 15.16 -15.74
C MET A 946 -26.93 15.76 -14.61
N THR A 947 -25.69 16.17 -14.90
CA THR A 947 -24.87 16.96 -13.98
C THR A 947 -24.71 18.37 -14.55
N ILE A 948 -25.00 19.38 -13.72
CA ILE A 948 -24.90 20.79 -14.10
C ILE A 948 -23.91 21.46 -13.17
N LEU A 949 -22.81 21.96 -13.73
CA LEU A 949 -21.78 22.71 -13.04
C LEU A 949 -21.90 24.18 -13.46
N ILE A 950 -21.92 25.11 -12.51
CA ILE A 950 -22.05 26.55 -12.81
C ILE A 950 -20.98 27.35 -12.07
N ASP A 951 -20.09 27.99 -12.84
CA ASP A 951 -19.03 28.88 -12.39
C ASP A 951 -19.33 30.31 -12.85
N THR A 952 -20.16 31.00 -12.07
CA THR A 952 -20.58 32.38 -12.34
C THR A 952 -20.77 33.16 -11.03
N CYS A 953 -20.79 34.49 -11.08
CA CYS A 953 -21.24 35.28 -9.93
C CYS A 953 -22.73 35.02 -9.65
N PHE A 954 -23.11 34.70 -8.41
CA PHE A 954 -24.47 34.28 -8.03
C PHE A 954 -24.92 32.96 -8.69
N SER A 955 -23.97 32.05 -8.93
CA SER A 955 -24.21 30.73 -9.53
C SER A 955 -25.16 29.85 -8.71
N GLY A 956 -25.20 30.03 -7.38
CA GLY A 956 -26.12 29.32 -6.48
C GLY A 956 -27.57 29.79 -6.60
N ASP A 957 -27.80 31.08 -6.88
CA ASP A 957 -29.15 31.57 -7.21
C ASP A 957 -29.64 30.95 -8.54
N PHE A 958 -28.74 30.73 -9.52
CA PHE A 958 -29.08 30.13 -10.82
C PHE A 958 -29.47 28.63 -10.73
N ILE A 959 -29.12 27.95 -9.63
CA ILE A 959 -29.51 26.55 -9.35
C ILE A 959 -30.53 26.42 -8.19
N ASP A 960 -31.34 27.47 -7.94
CA ASP A 960 -32.41 27.51 -6.94
C ASP A 960 -31.97 27.07 -5.51
N ALA A 961 -30.82 27.57 -5.04
CA ALA A 961 -30.26 27.17 -3.74
C ALA A 961 -31.26 27.30 -2.56
N PRO A 962 -31.39 26.31 -1.63
CA PRO A 962 -32.51 26.20 -0.67
C PRO A 962 -32.68 27.27 0.44
N ILE A 963 -32.10 28.47 0.29
CA ILE A 963 -31.92 29.46 1.37
C ILE A 963 -32.65 30.80 1.11
N ASP A 964 -32.80 31.31 -0.13
CA ASP A 964 -33.78 32.37 -0.43
C ASP A 964 -35.08 31.74 -0.97
N SER A 965 -36.21 32.20 -0.47
CA SER A 965 -37.54 31.76 -0.93
C SER A 965 -38.01 32.66 -2.08
N GLY A 966 -37.12 32.85 -3.05
CA GLY A 966 -37.04 34.00 -3.95
C GLY A 966 -38.11 34.10 -5.05
N PHE A 967 -38.95 33.06 -5.19
CA PHE A 967 -39.28 32.37 -6.44
C PHE A 967 -38.29 31.22 -6.67
N ASP A 968 -38.79 30.13 -7.26
CA ASP A 968 -38.00 28.96 -7.66
C ASP A 968 -38.40 28.62 -9.11
N SER A 969 -37.43 28.22 -9.93
CA SER A 969 -37.66 27.91 -11.35
C SER A 969 -38.11 26.47 -11.57
N GLY A 970 -37.81 25.60 -10.62
CA GLY A 970 -37.99 24.14 -10.70
C GLY A 970 -36.70 23.39 -11.02
N ILE A 971 -35.56 24.06 -11.20
CA ILE A 971 -34.34 23.43 -11.74
C ILE A 971 -33.76 22.32 -10.83
N ASP A 972 -34.11 22.33 -9.54
CA ASP A 972 -33.78 21.31 -8.55
C ASP A 972 -34.94 20.37 -8.17
N ASP A 973 -36.13 20.46 -8.79
CA ASP A 973 -37.29 19.60 -8.48
C ASP A 973 -37.13 18.18 -9.13
N GLU A 974 -36.24 18.02 -10.13
CA GLU A 974 -36.01 16.74 -10.83
C GLU A 974 -35.10 15.74 -10.09
N THR A 975 -35.59 14.50 -9.97
CA THR A 975 -34.88 13.37 -9.37
C THR A 975 -33.85 12.70 -10.30
N ASN A 976 -33.35 13.38 -11.34
CA ASN A 976 -32.26 12.91 -12.20
C ASN A 976 -31.12 13.95 -12.38
N ARG A 977 -31.11 15.01 -11.56
CA ARG A 977 -30.13 16.11 -11.63
C ARG A 977 -29.16 16.12 -10.42
N ILE A 978 -27.88 16.36 -10.68
CA ILE A 978 -26.86 16.77 -9.70
C ILE A 978 -26.41 18.18 -10.08
N LEU A 979 -26.51 19.14 -9.16
CA LEU A 979 -26.21 20.54 -9.40
C LEU A 979 -25.03 20.97 -8.52
N VAL A 980 -24.01 21.60 -9.09
CA VAL A 980 -22.83 22.10 -8.35
C VAL A 980 -22.54 23.54 -8.75
N SER A 981 -22.30 24.38 -7.75
CA SER A 981 -22.04 25.81 -7.92
C SER A 981 -20.74 26.24 -7.25
N ALA A 982 -19.96 27.10 -7.93
CA ALA A 982 -18.76 27.71 -7.37
C ALA A 982 -19.05 28.64 -6.18
N ALA A 983 -20.26 29.19 -6.09
CA ALA A 983 -20.69 30.07 -5.00
C ALA A 983 -22.21 30.07 -4.78
N GLY A 984 -22.67 30.44 -3.59
CA GLY A 984 -24.10 30.53 -3.25
C GLY A 984 -24.79 31.80 -3.77
N ASP A 985 -25.59 32.41 -2.89
CA ASP A 985 -26.31 33.70 -3.07
C ASP A 985 -25.38 34.92 -3.10
N CYS A 986 -24.12 34.74 -3.51
CA CYS A 986 -23.03 35.69 -3.32
C CYS A 986 -22.10 35.82 -4.55
N VAL A 987 -21.27 36.85 -4.54
CA VAL A 987 -20.27 37.11 -5.58
C VAL A 987 -19.12 36.12 -5.45
N GLY A 988 -19.16 35.07 -6.26
CA GLY A 988 -18.18 33.99 -6.30
C GLY A 988 -17.04 34.19 -7.30
N TRP A 989 -16.19 35.20 -7.11
CA TRP A 989 -14.86 35.22 -7.76
C TRP A 989 -13.90 36.16 -7.01
N TYR A 990 -12.61 35.83 -6.97
CA TYR A 990 -11.58 36.71 -6.39
C TYR A 990 -10.32 36.77 -7.25
N TYR A 991 -9.64 37.91 -7.19
CA TYR A 991 -8.48 38.28 -8.02
C TYR A 991 -7.37 38.79 -7.10
N PRO A 992 -6.25 38.04 -6.93
CA PRO A 992 -5.14 38.47 -6.10
C PRO A 992 -4.31 39.55 -6.82
N LEU A 993 -4.43 40.80 -6.37
CA LEU A 993 -3.55 41.87 -6.83
C LEU A 993 -2.13 41.65 -6.28
N SER A 994 -1.18 41.48 -7.21
CA SER A 994 0.23 41.90 -7.12
C SER A 994 1.24 40.87 -6.54
N SER A 995 1.99 40.21 -7.43
CA SER A 995 3.14 39.27 -7.25
C SER A 995 2.96 38.09 -6.27
N GLU A 996 3.03 36.82 -6.67
CA GLU A 996 3.48 36.21 -7.93
C GLU A 996 2.37 35.29 -8.52
N ASP A 997 2.56 34.79 -9.74
CA ASP A 997 1.63 33.91 -10.49
C ASP A 997 0.20 34.45 -10.75
N ASN A 998 0.02 35.07 -11.91
CA ASN A 998 -1.28 35.60 -12.38
C ASN A 998 -2.22 34.48 -12.86
N TRP A 999 -3.02 33.92 -11.95
CA TRP A 999 -4.07 32.94 -12.27
C TRP A 999 -5.43 33.64 -12.34
N ALA A 1000 -6.20 33.35 -13.39
CA ALA A 1000 -7.59 33.74 -13.52
C ALA A 1000 -8.47 32.49 -13.59
N GLY A 1001 -9.67 32.57 -13.01
CA GLY A 1001 -10.62 31.46 -12.88
C GLY A 1001 -11.03 31.23 -11.43
N SER A 1002 -12.08 30.44 -11.16
CA SER A 1002 -12.48 30.19 -9.77
C SER A 1002 -11.49 29.29 -9.04
N PHE A 1003 -11.24 29.59 -7.76
CA PHE A 1003 -10.48 28.71 -6.88
C PHE A 1003 -11.25 27.44 -6.53
N PHE A 1004 -12.54 27.35 -6.88
CA PHE A 1004 -13.36 26.16 -6.68
C PHE A 1004 -13.19 25.14 -7.81
N PHE A 1005 -13.54 25.49 -9.06
CA PHE A 1005 -13.58 24.48 -10.13
C PHE A 1005 -12.19 24.02 -10.59
N HIS A 1006 -11.14 24.83 -10.43
CA HIS A 1006 -9.78 24.40 -10.78
C HIS A 1006 -9.30 23.17 -9.98
N PRO A 1007 -9.24 23.18 -8.62
CA PRO A 1007 -8.87 22.01 -7.83
C PRO A 1007 -9.94 20.90 -7.84
N PHE A 1008 -11.22 21.23 -8.08
CA PHE A 1008 -12.27 20.24 -8.30
C PHE A 1008 -11.94 19.36 -9.52
N PHE A 1009 -11.65 19.97 -10.67
CA PHE A 1009 -11.28 19.22 -11.88
C PHE A 1009 -9.92 18.49 -11.72
N GLU A 1010 -8.98 19.01 -10.93
CA GLU A 1010 -7.76 18.25 -10.56
C GLU A 1010 -8.03 16.95 -9.78
N LYS A 1011 -9.16 16.85 -9.04
CA LYS A 1011 -9.56 15.62 -8.34
C LYS A 1011 -10.40 14.70 -9.20
N ILE A 1012 -11.30 15.25 -10.01
CA ILE A 1012 -11.97 14.49 -11.07
C ILE A 1012 -10.93 13.73 -11.91
N ASN A 1013 -9.86 14.40 -12.37
CA ASN A 1013 -8.80 13.77 -13.19
C ASN A 1013 -8.05 12.61 -12.50
N ARG A 1014 -8.28 12.36 -11.20
CA ARG A 1014 -7.71 11.24 -10.43
C ARG A 1014 -8.70 10.09 -10.23
N GLY A 1015 -9.98 10.26 -10.56
CA GLY A 1015 -11.04 9.27 -10.35
C GLY A 1015 -11.83 9.43 -9.06
N GLU A 1016 -11.72 10.58 -8.38
CA GLU A 1016 -12.48 10.87 -7.15
C GLU A 1016 -13.95 11.18 -7.49
N SER A 1017 -14.88 10.93 -6.55
CA SER A 1017 -16.31 11.20 -6.77
C SER A 1017 -16.61 12.70 -6.87
N ILE A 1018 -17.79 13.06 -7.38
CA ILE A 1018 -18.25 14.47 -7.37
C ILE A 1018 -18.23 15.05 -5.95
N ARG A 1019 -18.62 14.25 -4.95
CA ARG A 1019 -18.61 14.64 -3.53
C ARG A 1019 -17.20 14.86 -3.00
N ASP A 1020 -16.27 13.95 -3.29
CA ASP A 1020 -14.88 14.05 -2.84
C ASP A 1020 -14.15 15.21 -3.51
N ALA A 1021 -14.37 15.42 -4.81
CA ALA A 1021 -13.86 16.57 -5.54
C ALA A 1021 -14.45 17.88 -5.01
N TYR A 1022 -15.75 17.91 -4.68
CA TYR A 1022 -16.43 19.05 -4.05
C TYR A 1022 -15.85 19.37 -2.66
N ASP A 1023 -15.73 18.37 -1.79
CA ASP A 1023 -15.24 18.56 -0.42
C ASP A 1023 -13.74 18.89 -0.40
N TYR A 1024 -12.95 18.32 -1.34
CA TYR A 1024 -11.57 18.75 -1.55
C TYR A 1024 -11.48 20.21 -2.01
N ALA A 1025 -12.23 20.60 -3.03
CA ALA A 1025 -12.23 21.98 -3.52
C ALA A 1025 -12.66 22.96 -2.42
N CYS A 1026 -13.67 22.63 -1.62
CA CYS A 1026 -14.06 23.37 -0.41
C CYS A 1026 -12.92 23.50 0.61
N SER A 1027 -12.05 22.50 0.72
CA SER A 1027 -10.93 22.43 1.67
C SER A 1027 -9.62 23.04 1.14
N TYR A 1028 -9.54 23.36 -0.15
CA TYR A 1028 -8.34 23.86 -0.79
C TYR A 1028 -7.96 25.24 -0.23
N VAL A 1029 -6.65 25.50 -0.12
CA VAL A 1029 -6.09 26.81 0.27
C VAL A 1029 -5.31 27.34 -0.93
N PRO A 1030 -5.76 28.41 -1.60
CA PRO A 1030 -5.06 29.01 -2.72
C PRO A 1030 -3.66 29.49 -2.38
N LEU A 1031 -2.77 29.55 -3.38
CA LEU A 1031 -1.41 30.04 -3.22
C LEU A 1031 -1.44 31.53 -2.79
N GLY A 1032 -0.91 31.81 -1.59
CA GLY A 1032 -0.87 33.15 -1.01
C GLY A 1032 -1.99 33.45 -0.01
N GLU A 1033 -3.06 32.66 0.00
CA GLU A 1033 -4.19 32.81 0.93
C GLU A 1033 -3.97 32.05 2.25
N SER A 1034 -4.81 32.35 3.26
CA SER A 1034 -4.75 31.73 4.60
C SER A 1034 -6.04 31.08 5.07
N GLU A 1035 -7.08 31.09 4.23
CA GLU A 1035 -8.43 30.60 4.50
C GLU A 1035 -8.84 29.64 3.37
N ASN A 1036 -9.77 28.72 3.63
CA ASN A 1036 -10.14 27.69 2.66
C ASN A 1036 -11.12 28.26 1.61
N VAL A 1037 -11.20 27.69 0.40
CA VAL A 1037 -12.15 28.15 -0.65
C VAL A 1037 -13.60 28.18 -0.18
N SER A 1038 -14.02 27.28 0.71
CA SER A 1038 -15.36 27.32 1.31
C SER A 1038 -15.63 28.58 2.16
N GLU A 1039 -14.60 29.20 2.72
CA GLU A 1039 -14.66 30.47 3.45
C GLU A 1039 -14.61 31.68 2.49
N LEU A 1040 -14.00 31.51 1.31
CA LEU A 1040 -13.82 32.56 0.28
C LEU A 1040 -14.99 32.69 -0.70
N GLN A 1041 -15.57 31.58 -1.17
CA GLN A 1041 -16.59 31.55 -2.23
C GLN A 1041 -17.96 31.00 -1.81
N ASN A 1042 -18.08 30.30 -0.66
CA ASN A 1042 -19.32 29.65 -0.22
C ASN A 1042 -19.98 28.77 -1.32
N PRO A 1043 -19.27 27.78 -1.89
CA PRO A 1043 -19.78 26.88 -2.92
C PRO A 1043 -20.94 26.02 -2.41
N GLN A 1044 -21.69 25.43 -3.35
CA GLN A 1044 -22.89 24.66 -3.05
C GLN A 1044 -23.04 23.42 -3.95
N ILE A 1045 -23.72 22.39 -3.44
CA ILE A 1045 -24.06 21.16 -4.17
C ILE A 1045 -25.45 20.69 -3.76
N ILE A 1046 -26.25 20.33 -4.75
CA ILE A 1046 -27.59 19.73 -4.61
C ILE A 1046 -27.55 18.39 -5.37
N ASP A 1047 -28.03 17.33 -4.73
CA ASP A 1047 -28.07 15.98 -5.29
C ASP A 1047 -29.39 15.33 -4.90
N ASN A 1048 -30.34 15.34 -5.85
CA ASN A 1048 -31.68 14.79 -5.67
C ASN A 1048 -31.79 13.33 -6.15
N ILE A 1049 -30.66 12.72 -6.53
CA ILE A 1049 -30.53 11.32 -6.92
C ILE A 1049 -29.94 10.50 -5.77
N GLY A 1050 -28.93 11.05 -5.10
CA GLY A 1050 -28.13 10.41 -4.05
C GLY A 1050 -26.82 9.79 -4.55
N ASP A 1051 -26.41 10.08 -5.79
CA ASP A 1051 -25.29 9.44 -6.48
C ASP A 1051 -23.94 10.17 -6.30
N SER A 1052 -23.91 11.42 -5.81
CA SER A 1052 -22.72 12.27 -5.84
C SER A 1052 -21.50 11.70 -5.08
N SER A 1053 -21.73 10.85 -4.07
CA SER A 1053 -20.70 10.19 -3.27
C SER A 1053 -20.13 8.90 -3.89
N SER A 1054 -20.62 8.48 -5.06
CA SER A 1054 -20.18 7.26 -5.76
C SER A 1054 -19.95 7.45 -7.25
N TYR A 1055 -20.54 8.48 -7.85
CA TYR A 1055 -20.39 8.83 -9.26
C TYR A 1055 -19.23 9.82 -9.48
N THR A 1056 -18.53 9.64 -10.60
CA THR A 1056 -17.39 10.46 -11.05
C THR A 1056 -17.42 10.62 -12.57
N PHE A 1057 -16.77 11.65 -13.09
CA PHE A 1057 -16.60 11.87 -14.54
C PHE A 1057 -15.42 11.10 -15.14
N LEU A 1058 -14.70 10.28 -14.35
CA LEU A 1058 -13.77 9.28 -14.88
C LEU A 1058 -14.35 7.88 -14.67
N PRO A 1059 -15.01 7.30 -15.69
CA PRO A 1059 -15.66 6.00 -15.61
C PRO A 1059 -14.81 4.88 -15.00
N SER A 1060 -15.48 3.98 -14.26
CA SER A 1060 -14.86 2.92 -13.46
C SER A 1060 -14.32 1.77 -14.31
N GLY A 1061 -13.19 1.20 -13.87
CA GLY A 1061 -12.68 -0.05 -14.42
C GLY A 1061 -13.56 -1.22 -14.01
N GLU A 1062 -14.30 -1.80 -14.97
CA GLU A 1062 -15.03 -3.07 -14.93
C GLU A 1062 -15.80 -3.41 -13.63
N GLU A 1063 -17.06 -2.98 -13.53
CA GLU A 1063 -18.05 -3.59 -12.63
C GLU A 1063 -19.06 -4.46 -13.39
N GLU A 1064 -18.99 -5.79 -13.22
CA GLU A 1064 -20.12 -6.67 -13.56
C GLU A 1064 -21.27 -6.48 -12.55
N TYR A 1065 -22.50 -6.30 -13.05
CA TYR A 1065 -23.71 -6.10 -12.21
C TYR A 1065 -24.16 -7.38 -11.48
N TYR A 1066 -23.42 -7.78 -10.44
CA TYR A 1066 -23.76 -8.92 -9.60
C TYR A 1066 -24.90 -8.62 -8.62
N CYS A 1067 -26.13 -9.05 -8.93
CA CYS A 1067 -27.21 -9.01 -7.96
C CYS A 1067 -27.08 -10.17 -6.95
N ILE A 1068 -26.18 -10.01 -5.96
CA ILE A 1068 -25.95 -10.96 -4.88
C ILE A 1068 -27.00 -10.74 -3.79
N THR A 1069 -27.90 -11.72 -3.61
CA THR A 1069 -28.81 -11.74 -2.47
C THR A 1069 -28.42 -12.88 -1.52
N HIS A 1070 -28.19 -12.53 -0.25
CA HIS A 1070 -27.88 -13.50 0.80
C HIS A 1070 -29.02 -13.59 1.82
N SER A 1071 -29.32 -14.80 2.27
CA SER A 1071 -30.34 -15.03 3.31
C SER A 1071 -29.94 -16.16 4.25
N TYR A 1072 -30.31 -16.00 5.53
CA TYR A 1072 -30.03 -16.99 6.57
C TYR A 1072 -31.32 -17.71 6.98
N THR A 1073 -31.35 -19.02 6.79
CA THR A 1073 -32.49 -19.85 7.21
C THR A 1073 -32.37 -20.23 8.69
N ALA A 1074 -33.49 -20.36 9.41
CA ALA A 1074 -33.51 -20.69 10.83
C ALA A 1074 -32.81 -22.03 11.18
N ASP A 1075 -32.70 -22.93 10.19
CA ASP A 1075 -32.09 -24.25 10.32
C ASP A 1075 -30.55 -24.23 10.24
N GLY A 1076 -29.95 -23.13 9.80
CA GLY A 1076 -28.49 -22.96 9.70
C GLY A 1076 -27.91 -23.13 8.28
N ILE A 1077 -28.73 -22.97 7.25
CA ILE A 1077 -28.25 -22.90 5.86
C ILE A 1077 -28.16 -21.42 5.47
N TYR A 1078 -26.97 -20.99 5.07
CA TYR A 1078 -26.74 -19.69 4.43
C TYR A 1078 -26.91 -19.89 2.92
N ILE A 1079 -27.83 -19.13 2.33
CA ILE A 1079 -28.17 -19.23 0.91
C ILE A 1079 -27.65 -17.97 0.23
N VAL A 1080 -26.68 -18.15 -0.65
CA VAL A 1080 -26.21 -17.11 -1.58
C VAL A 1080 -26.86 -17.36 -2.92
N ASN A 1081 -27.68 -16.40 -3.37
CA ASN A 1081 -28.25 -16.38 -4.71
C ASN A 1081 -27.51 -15.32 -5.52
N LEU A 1082 -26.64 -15.77 -6.42
CA LEU A 1082 -26.07 -14.94 -7.47
C LEU A 1082 -27.05 -14.91 -8.64
N THR A 1083 -27.46 -13.72 -9.07
CA THR A 1083 -28.16 -13.55 -10.35
C THR A 1083 -27.27 -12.72 -11.26
N VAL A 1084 -26.75 -13.36 -12.31
CA VAL A 1084 -26.11 -12.70 -13.45
C VAL A 1084 -27.19 -12.35 -14.46
N ILE A 1085 -27.11 -11.16 -15.03
CA ILE A 1085 -27.94 -10.73 -16.16
C ILE A 1085 -26.97 -10.42 -17.29
N ASP A 1086 -27.09 -11.10 -18.43
CA ASP A 1086 -26.26 -10.79 -19.59
C ASP A 1086 -26.79 -9.57 -20.38
N ASN A 1087 -25.98 -9.07 -21.31
CA ASN A 1087 -26.30 -7.86 -22.08
C ASN A 1087 -27.46 -8.07 -23.09
N GLU A 1088 -28.02 -9.29 -23.21
CA GLU A 1088 -29.28 -9.56 -23.93
C GLU A 1088 -30.51 -9.55 -22.99
N GLY A 1089 -30.30 -9.43 -21.68
CA GLY A 1089 -31.33 -9.51 -20.64
C GLY A 1089 -31.67 -10.95 -20.19
N ASN A 1090 -30.87 -11.95 -20.55
CA ASN A 1090 -31.07 -13.31 -20.06
C ASN A 1090 -30.59 -13.41 -18.59
N THR A 1091 -31.41 -14.03 -17.74
CA THR A 1091 -31.14 -14.17 -16.30
C THR A 1091 -30.54 -15.55 -15.98
N GLY A 1092 -29.23 -15.58 -15.70
CA GLY A 1092 -28.52 -16.74 -15.20
C GLY A 1092 -28.42 -16.71 -13.68
N SER A 1093 -29.25 -17.48 -12.97
CA SER A 1093 -29.20 -17.57 -11.51
C SER A 1093 -28.53 -18.85 -11.00
N TYR A 1094 -27.67 -18.69 -10.00
CA TYR A 1094 -26.94 -19.78 -9.33
C TYR A 1094 -27.11 -19.68 -7.81
N GLU A 1095 -27.89 -20.61 -7.24
CA GLU A 1095 -28.06 -20.74 -5.79
C GLU A 1095 -26.97 -21.64 -5.21
N ARG A 1096 -26.11 -21.10 -4.35
CA ARG A 1096 -25.18 -21.90 -3.53
C ARG A 1096 -25.69 -21.98 -2.10
N GLN A 1097 -26.26 -23.14 -1.76
CA GLN A 1097 -26.62 -23.46 -0.38
C GLN A 1097 -25.38 -23.89 0.40
N ILE A 1098 -24.94 -23.06 1.34
CA ILE A 1098 -23.85 -23.36 2.27
C ILE A 1098 -24.47 -23.88 3.57
N ASN A 1099 -24.28 -25.17 3.83
CA ASN A 1099 -24.56 -25.77 5.13
C ASN A 1099 -23.55 -25.23 6.14
N CYS A 1100 -23.90 -24.18 6.89
CA CYS A 1100 -23.07 -23.70 7.98
C CYS A 1100 -23.08 -24.77 9.08
N PHE A 1101 -21.98 -25.53 9.19
CA PHE A 1101 -21.86 -26.54 10.24
C PHE A 1101 -21.95 -25.89 11.61
N LYS A 1102 -23.07 -26.15 12.28
CA LYS A 1102 -23.49 -25.53 13.54
C LYS A 1102 -22.65 -26.08 14.69
N TYR A 1103 -21.39 -25.64 14.78
CA TYR A 1103 -20.57 -25.82 15.98
C TYR A 1103 -21.36 -25.28 17.18
N SER A 1104 -21.56 -26.14 18.16
CA SER A 1104 -22.69 -26.02 19.08
C SER A 1104 -22.34 -25.18 20.32
N SER A 1105 -22.33 -23.85 20.16
CA SER A 1105 -21.97 -22.89 21.21
C SER A 1105 -22.99 -21.76 21.40
N CYS A 1106 -24.23 -22.10 21.81
CA CYS A 1106 -24.97 -21.34 22.85
C CYS A 1106 -26.39 -21.85 23.12
N CYS A 1107 -26.65 -22.23 24.37
CA CYS A 1107 -27.96 -22.10 25.01
C CYS A 1107 -27.77 -21.86 26.52
N ARG A 1108 -27.51 -20.60 26.88
CA ARG A 1108 -27.58 -19.96 28.21
C ARG A 1108 -27.70 -20.89 29.44
N LEU A 1109 -26.71 -20.78 30.32
CA LEU A 1109 -26.95 -20.07 31.59
C LEU A 1109 -25.71 -19.25 31.98
#